data_AF-A0A3Q3GEF7-F1
#
_entry.id   AF-A0A3Q3GEF7-F1
#
_cell.length_a   1.000
_cell.length_b   1.000
_cell.length_c   1.000
_cell.angle_alpha   90.00
_cell.angle_beta   90.00
_cell.angle_gamma   90.00
#
_symmetry.space_group_name_H-M   'P 1'
#
loop_
_entity.id
_entity.type
_entity.pdbx_description
1 polymer ?
#
loop_
_entity_poly.entity_id
_entity_poly.type
_entity_poly.pdbx_seq_one_letter_code
_entity_poly.pdbx_strand_id
1 'polypeptide(L)'
;QTVGLICSATKDNMFLSLHVPASFDARLAFSAASLSPLSTHVFLASVDSSVYFDSPKKGKIASECRRFQTRWENEYFFKEVNGKCVCLICKEDVAVMKEYNVRRHYETKHQSYTSYTGAERTQKVKQMAASLQAQQQLFFRANKIQENATTASYEVAKLIAQHGKPFSDGDFIKQCLIKVTEIMCPEKVQDFKNVSLSRNTVVRRIEDLSANLKLQLKDKACAFDFYSIACDESTDATDIAQLLIFLRGVDDNFCCTEELLDMMSLKGTTTGKDIFEAVSEAVEKMGLKWEKLCGVTTDGAPAMTGERKGMASMVCAKVKESGGEAVRMHCIIHQEALCAKTVQLGDVMNTVVKTVNIIRARGLYHREFQAFLSDVDAEYGDVLYHSDVRWLSRGSVLQRFYSLRSEIDQFLKEKGRPLHELSDPLWLSDLAFLVDLTHHLNTLNKNLQGKEQLVPHLYAHMKAFCVKLRLFETQLRSFNAAHFPALSEIMSAIPKADLSAKKEKYVSVITSLLTEFNQRFQDFSVIEKEIKLFSTPFLVDAEEVEESLQLELIEMQCDDSLKSQHQLFSLPDFYQSLDNAKFPLMRRHAKRMMSLFGSTYICEQTFSLLSHNKSRLRTRMTDSHLCEVLRVSTTKLTPDMSAILQSKGQYHCSH
;
A
#
# COMPACT_ATOMS: atom_id res chain seq x y z
N GLN A 1 5.05 29.16 6.55
CA GLN A 1 3.66 28.84 6.17
C GLN A 1 3.54 28.99 4.66
N THR A 2 2.80 28.09 4.04
CA THR A 2 3.05 27.44 2.75
C THR A 2 2.92 28.35 1.52
N VAL A 3 4.01 28.47 0.74
CA VAL A 3 3.97 29.00 -0.65
C VAL A 3 3.92 27.80 -1.59
N GLY A 4 2.80 27.64 -2.29
CA GLY A 4 2.61 26.63 -3.32
C GLY A 4 3.19 27.10 -4.65
N LEU A 5 4.24 26.43 -5.12
CA LEU A 5 4.77 26.60 -6.48
C LEU A 5 4.02 25.64 -7.41
N ILE A 6 3.11 26.20 -8.20
CA ILE A 6 2.42 25.54 -9.32
C ILE A 6 3.40 25.53 -10.50
N CYS A 7 3.85 24.34 -10.91
CA CYS A 7 4.59 24.17 -12.14
C CYS A 7 3.61 23.74 -13.25
N SER A 8 3.24 24.70 -14.10
CA SER A 8 2.42 24.48 -15.30
C SER A 8 3.26 23.77 -16.37
N ALA A 9 2.75 22.69 -16.94
CA ALA A 9 3.30 22.12 -18.17
C ALA A 9 2.20 21.81 -19.18
N THR A 10 2.29 22.57 -20.27
CA THR A 10 1.66 22.48 -21.58
C THR A 10 1.46 21.07 -22.12
N LYS A 11 0.30 20.83 -22.75
CA LYS A 11 0.09 19.77 -23.75
C LYS A 11 -0.59 20.39 -24.98
N ASP A 12 0.16 20.46 -26.07
CA ASP A 12 -0.33 20.36 -27.45
C ASP A 12 0.21 19.03 -28.00
N ASN A 13 -0.67 18.21 -28.58
CA ASN A 13 -0.46 17.54 -29.87
C ASN A 13 -1.58 16.53 -30.15
N MET A 14 -2.48 16.93 -31.04
CA MET A 14 -3.19 16.05 -31.98
C MET A 14 -2.18 15.25 -32.79
N PHE A 15 -2.39 13.95 -33.02
CA PHE A 15 -2.03 13.35 -34.30
C PHE A 15 -3.03 12.29 -34.74
N LEU A 16 -3.44 12.46 -35.99
CA LEU A 16 -4.35 11.63 -36.76
C LEU A 16 -3.74 10.25 -37.06
N SER A 17 -4.62 9.26 -37.06
CA SER A 17 -4.43 7.94 -37.66
C SER A 17 -4.20 8.05 -39.18
N LEU A 18 -3.10 7.46 -39.66
CA LEU A 18 -2.90 7.12 -41.07
C LEU A 18 -2.51 5.64 -41.17
N HIS A 19 -3.39 4.88 -41.80
CA HIS A 19 -3.23 3.48 -42.22
C HIS A 19 -2.47 3.42 -43.55
N VAL A 20 -1.42 2.60 -43.66
CA VAL A 20 -0.99 1.90 -44.89
C VAL A 20 -0.27 0.58 -44.50
N PRO A 21 -0.43 -0.54 -45.23
CA PRO A 21 -0.08 -1.90 -44.76
C PRO A 21 1.15 -2.53 -45.45
N ALA A 22 1.48 -3.74 -44.97
CA ALA A 22 2.07 -4.91 -45.66
C ALA A 22 3.56 -5.27 -45.41
N SER A 23 3.71 -6.49 -44.85
CA SER A 23 4.64 -7.58 -45.19
C SER A 23 6.14 -7.32 -45.40
N PHE A 24 6.99 -8.07 -44.67
CA PHE A 24 7.98 -8.96 -45.29
C PHE A 24 8.48 -10.03 -44.31
N ASP A 25 8.59 -11.24 -44.83
CA ASP A 25 8.98 -12.51 -44.22
C ASP A 25 10.50 -12.69 -44.38
N ALA A 26 11.20 -13.20 -43.36
CA ALA A 26 12.55 -13.77 -43.51
C ALA A 26 12.90 -14.69 -42.33
N ARG A 27 12.75 -15.99 -42.58
CA ARG A 27 13.38 -17.09 -41.85
C ARG A 27 14.91 -17.00 -41.97
N LEU A 28 15.63 -17.35 -40.91
CA LEU A 28 16.90 -18.07 -41.03
C LEU A 28 17.19 -18.83 -39.73
N ALA A 29 17.29 -20.15 -39.89
CA ALA A 29 17.69 -21.12 -38.88
C ALA A 29 19.22 -21.21 -38.83
N PHE A 30 19.78 -21.48 -37.65
CA PHE A 30 21.04 -22.19 -37.52
C PHE A 30 20.96 -23.17 -36.35
N SER A 31 21.39 -24.40 -36.62
CA SER A 31 21.35 -25.57 -35.72
C SER A 31 22.76 -25.91 -35.22
N ALA A 32 22.81 -26.42 -33.99
CA ALA A 32 23.73 -27.41 -33.44
C ALA A 32 25.24 -27.11 -33.37
N ALA A 33 25.80 -27.23 -32.14
CA ALA A 33 26.71 -28.33 -31.81
C ALA A 33 27.04 -28.38 -30.31
N SER A 34 26.98 -29.60 -29.79
CA SER A 34 27.43 -30.13 -28.50
C SER A 34 28.92 -29.94 -28.22
N LEU A 35 29.31 -29.92 -26.93
CA LEU A 35 30.39 -30.74 -26.35
C LEU A 35 30.43 -30.57 -24.82
N SER A 36 30.31 -31.70 -24.11
CA SER A 36 30.76 -31.90 -22.71
C SER A 36 32.28 -32.16 -22.69
N PRO A 37 32.95 -32.16 -21.51
CA PRO A 37 33.03 -33.41 -20.74
C PRO A 37 33.00 -33.27 -19.19
N LEU A 38 32.51 -34.36 -18.56
CA LEU A 38 32.98 -35.08 -17.35
C LEU A 38 34.15 -34.48 -16.54
N SER A 39 34.34 -34.70 -15.24
CA SER A 39 33.70 -35.41 -14.11
C SER A 39 34.76 -35.35 -13.00
N THR A 40 34.42 -35.21 -11.71
CA THR A 40 34.88 -36.15 -10.67
C THR A 40 34.04 -35.95 -9.40
N HIS A 41 33.41 -37.04 -8.99
CA HIS A 41 32.60 -37.24 -7.79
C HIS A 41 33.44 -37.41 -6.52
N VAL A 42 32.90 -37.00 -5.36
CA VAL A 42 32.99 -37.79 -4.11
C VAL A 42 31.66 -37.66 -3.35
N PHE A 43 30.89 -38.75 -3.30
CA PHE A 43 29.82 -39.01 -2.35
C PHE A 43 30.27 -40.23 -1.53
N LEU A 44 30.28 -40.13 -0.20
CA LEU A 44 30.45 -41.28 0.69
C LEU A 44 29.08 -41.62 1.30
N ALA A 45 28.57 -42.79 0.92
CA ALA A 45 27.47 -43.46 1.57
C ALA A 45 27.99 -44.37 2.69
N SER A 46 27.26 -44.41 3.81
CA SER A 46 27.47 -45.30 4.95
C SER A 46 26.53 -46.50 4.81
N VAL A 47 27.03 -47.71 5.09
CA VAL A 47 26.23 -48.95 5.23
C VAL A 47 26.52 -49.57 6.61
N ASP A 48 25.45 -50.11 7.21
CA ASP A 48 25.29 -50.90 8.44
C ASP A 48 26.36 -51.98 8.68
N SER A 49 26.55 -52.67 9.82
CA SER A 49 25.72 -53.02 11.00
C SER A 49 26.63 -53.72 12.04
N SER A 50 26.28 -53.71 13.34
CA SER A 50 26.32 -54.90 14.23
C SER A 50 25.90 -54.55 15.68
N VAL A 51 25.14 -55.47 16.25
CA VAL A 51 24.48 -55.49 17.56
C VAL A 51 25.38 -56.24 18.56
N TYR A 52 25.50 -55.80 19.82
CA TYR A 52 25.19 -56.63 21.03
C TYR A 52 25.56 -55.99 22.39
N PHE A 53 24.61 -56.19 23.31
CA PHE A 53 24.67 -56.32 24.78
C PHE A 53 24.83 -55.12 25.74
N ASP A 54 24.10 -55.30 26.84
CA ASP A 54 23.54 -54.37 27.81
C ASP A 54 24.41 -54.26 29.08
N SER A 55 24.60 -53.02 29.59
CA SER A 55 24.73 -52.55 30.99
C SER A 55 25.60 -53.32 32.04
N PRO A 56 26.30 -52.65 33.00
CA PRO A 56 25.72 -51.60 33.84
C PRO A 56 26.61 -50.43 34.30
N LYS A 57 25.91 -49.33 34.64
CA LYS A 57 26.38 -48.15 35.37
C LYS A 57 27.17 -48.51 36.65
N LYS A 58 28.40 -47.99 36.74
CA LYS A 58 29.11 -47.56 37.97
C LYS A 58 29.99 -46.37 37.57
N GLY A 59 30.03 -45.19 38.19
CA GLY A 59 29.22 -44.54 39.20
C GLY A 59 29.49 -43.03 39.10
N LYS A 60 28.53 -42.22 39.53
CA LYS A 60 28.60 -40.75 39.63
C LYS A 60 29.75 -40.31 40.55
N ILE A 61 30.84 -39.77 40.00
CA ILE A 61 31.79 -38.82 40.62
C ILE A 61 32.46 -38.11 39.41
N ALA A 62 32.33 -36.83 39.07
CA ALA A 62 31.84 -35.66 39.76
C ALA A 62 31.12 -34.73 38.75
N SER A 63 29.90 -34.33 39.10
CA SER A 63 29.25 -33.11 38.62
C SER A 63 29.82 -31.85 39.28
N GLU A 64 31.04 -31.92 39.80
CA GLU A 64 31.75 -30.81 40.43
C GLU A 64 32.96 -30.42 39.57
N CYS A 65 33.23 -29.11 39.49
CA CYS A 65 34.43 -28.50 38.88
C CYS A 65 34.41 -28.18 37.38
N ARG A 66 33.25 -27.77 36.82
CA ARG A 66 33.19 -26.90 35.62
C ARG A 66 32.37 -25.63 35.83
N ARG A 67 32.22 -25.21 37.09
CA ARG A 67 31.56 -23.96 37.46
C ARG A 67 32.57 -23.09 38.18
N PHE A 68 32.49 -21.79 37.95
CA PHE A 68 33.30 -20.82 38.65
C PHE A 68 33.06 -20.91 40.16
N GLN A 69 34.13 -20.83 40.95
CA GLN A 69 34.03 -20.79 42.41
C GLN A 69 34.34 -19.37 42.89
N THR A 70 33.44 -18.78 43.68
CA THR A 70 33.59 -17.42 44.22
C THR A 70 34.87 -17.24 45.05
N ARG A 71 35.37 -18.31 45.69
CA ARG A 71 36.66 -18.29 46.40
C ARG A 71 37.83 -17.89 45.49
N TRP A 72 37.76 -18.20 44.19
CA TRP A 72 38.81 -17.85 43.22
C TRP A 72 38.96 -16.34 43.00
N GLU A 73 37.94 -15.54 43.32
CA GLU A 73 38.05 -14.07 43.32
C GLU A 73 39.10 -13.60 44.30
N ASN A 74 39.06 -14.13 45.53
CA ASN A 74 40.03 -13.76 46.56
C ASN A 74 41.30 -14.59 46.48
N GLU A 75 41.23 -15.88 46.19
CA GLU A 75 42.41 -16.76 46.18
C GLU A 75 43.34 -16.48 44.99
N TYR A 76 42.79 -16.21 43.79
CA TYR A 76 43.58 -16.15 42.56
C TYR A 76 43.34 -14.88 41.73
N PHE A 77 42.55 -13.92 42.22
CA PHE A 77 42.14 -12.72 41.47
C PHE A 77 41.41 -13.04 40.16
N PHE A 78 40.45 -13.96 40.17
CA PHE A 78 39.64 -14.28 38.99
C PHE A 78 38.17 -13.96 39.19
N LYS A 79 37.46 -13.53 38.15
CA LYS A 79 36.01 -13.27 38.20
C LYS A 79 35.30 -13.88 36.99
N GLU A 80 34.08 -14.34 37.18
CA GLU A 80 33.24 -14.79 36.06
C GLU A 80 32.62 -13.59 35.32
N VAL A 81 32.78 -13.55 34.01
CA VAL A 81 32.23 -12.52 33.10
C VAL A 81 31.65 -13.22 31.86
N ASN A 82 30.35 -13.08 31.61
CA ASN A 82 29.66 -13.67 30.45
C ASN A 82 29.99 -15.17 30.23
N GLY A 83 30.04 -15.96 31.32
CA GLY A 83 30.36 -17.38 31.27
C GLY A 83 31.83 -17.70 30.99
N LYS A 84 32.75 -16.73 31.12
CA LYS A 84 34.21 -16.90 31.03
C LYS A 84 34.89 -16.55 32.36
N CYS A 85 35.96 -17.27 32.69
CA CYS A 85 36.75 -17.02 33.90
C CYS A 85 37.90 -16.06 33.55
N VAL A 86 37.83 -14.81 33.99
CA VAL A 86 38.74 -13.72 33.60
C VAL A 86 39.67 -13.33 34.75
N CYS A 87 40.97 -13.24 34.50
CA CYS A 87 41.94 -12.76 35.47
C CYS A 87 41.79 -11.24 35.69
N LEU A 88 41.60 -10.81 36.93
CA LEU A 88 41.47 -9.38 37.28
C LEU A 88 42.79 -8.61 37.11
N ILE A 89 43.94 -9.29 37.05
CA ILE A 89 45.28 -8.69 36.96
C ILE A 89 45.64 -8.41 35.49
N CYS A 90 45.72 -9.44 34.63
CA CYS A 90 46.11 -9.28 33.22
C CYS A 90 44.96 -9.29 32.21
N LYS A 91 43.71 -9.51 32.65
CA LYS A 91 42.51 -9.53 31.82
C LYS A 91 42.40 -10.68 30.81
N GLU A 92 43.32 -11.65 30.85
CA GLU A 92 43.20 -12.88 30.05
C GLU A 92 42.11 -13.81 30.62
N ASP A 93 41.44 -14.55 29.74
CA ASP A 93 40.47 -15.58 30.13
C ASP A 93 41.07 -17.00 30.12
N VAL A 94 40.53 -17.85 31.01
CA VAL A 94 40.86 -19.26 31.10
C VAL A 94 39.74 -20.08 30.47
N ALA A 95 40.05 -20.76 29.36
CA ALA A 95 39.08 -21.48 28.53
C ALA A 95 38.31 -22.61 29.27
N VAL A 96 38.93 -23.22 30.29
CA VAL A 96 38.32 -24.31 31.06
C VAL A 96 38.30 -23.94 32.55
N MET A 97 37.11 -23.77 33.12
CA MET A 97 36.86 -23.40 34.52
C MET A 97 37.20 -24.51 35.51
N LYS A 98 38.50 -24.77 35.67
CA LYS A 98 39.07 -25.69 36.65
C LYS A 98 40.07 -24.93 37.52
N GLU A 99 40.04 -25.22 38.81
CA GLU A 99 40.95 -24.59 39.77
C GLU A 99 42.41 -24.74 39.38
N TYR A 100 42.81 -25.91 38.86
CA TYR A 100 44.17 -26.12 38.35
C TYR A 100 44.60 -25.08 37.31
N ASN A 101 43.72 -24.72 36.38
CA ASN A 101 44.06 -23.75 35.32
C ASN A 101 44.14 -22.32 35.86
N VAL A 102 43.20 -21.96 36.73
CA VAL A 102 43.12 -20.65 37.39
C VAL A 102 44.33 -20.43 38.31
N ARG A 103 44.66 -21.44 39.12
CA ARG A 103 45.83 -21.46 40.00
C ARG A 103 47.13 -21.41 39.19
N ARG A 104 47.28 -22.27 38.18
CA ARG A 104 48.48 -22.28 37.31
C ARG A 104 48.68 -20.92 36.64
N HIS A 105 47.62 -20.29 36.11
CA HIS A 105 47.72 -18.95 35.54
C HIS A 105 48.22 -17.94 36.57
N TYR A 106 47.63 -17.94 37.77
CA TYR A 106 48.01 -17.03 38.84
C TYR A 106 49.47 -17.23 39.30
N GLU A 107 49.89 -18.46 39.55
CA GLU A 107 51.23 -18.79 40.03
C GLU A 107 52.32 -18.51 38.99
N THR A 108 52.03 -18.74 37.70
CA THR A 108 53.02 -18.55 36.63
C THR A 108 53.14 -17.11 36.14
N LYS A 109 52.04 -16.33 36.17
CA LYS A 109 52.02 -14.96 35.61
C LYS A 109 51.99 -13.86 36.67
N HIS A 110 51.47 -14.15 37.87
CA HIS A 110 51.13 -13.13 38.87
C HIS A 110 51.68 -13.43 40.26
N GLN A 111 52.79 -14.17 40.35
CA GLN A 111 53.39 -14.60 41.63
C GLN A 111 53.71 -13.41 42.57
N SER A 112 54.01 -12.23 42.02
CA SER A 112 54.24 -10.99 42.78
C SER A 112 53.03 -10.53 43.61
N TYR A 113 51.81 -10.93 43.24
CA TYR A 113 50.56 -10.59 43.94
C TYR A 113 50.26 -11.49 45.13
N THR A 114 51.10 -12.50 45.39
CA THR A 114 51.01 -13.36 46.59
C THR A 114 51.38 -12.61 47.87
N SER A 115 52.07 -11.47 47.73
CA SER A 115 52.40 -10.54 48.82
C SER A 115 51.17 -9.90 49.49
N TYR A 116 50.06 -9.75 48.77
CA TYR A 116 48.81 -9.23 49.33
C TYR A 116 48.10 -10.31 50.15
N THR A 117 47.87 -10.06 51.43
CA THR A 117 47.18 -10.98 52.35
C THR A 117 46.06 -10.26 53.13
N GLY A 118 45.16 -11.04 53.75
CA GLY A 118 44.10 -10.52 54.62
C GLY A 118 43.23 -9.43 53.98
N ALA A 119 43.00 -8.34 54.74
CA ALA A 119 42.14 -7.24 54.33
C ALA A 119 42.65 -6.50 53.08
N GLU A 120 43.97 -6.34 52.94
CA GLU A 120 44.58 -5.65 51.79
C GLU A 120 44.31 -6.39 50.48
N ARG A 121 44.38 -7.73 50.50
CA ARG A 121 44.04 -8.58 49.35
C ARG A 121 42.59 -8.39 48.95
N THR A 122 41.67 -8.49 49.91
CA THR A 122 40.23 -8.31 49.67
C THR A 122 39.92 -6.92 49.11
N GLN A 123 40.59 -5.87 49.61
CA GLN A 123 40.44 -4.51 49.08
C GLN A 123 40.96 -4.40 47.65
N LYS A 124 42.10 -5.01 47.33
CA LYS A 124 42.67 -5.00 45.98
C LYS A 124 41.80 -5.74 44.97
N VAL A 125 41.27 -6.90 45.35
CA VAL A 125 40.30 -7.66 44.55
C VAL A 125 39.05 -6.82 44.28
N LYS A 126 38.46 -6.20 45.31
CA LYS A 126 37.30 -5.30 45.16
C LYS A 126 37.59 -4.14 44.21
N GLN A 127 38.75 -3.50 44.33
CA GLN A 127 39.17 -2.40 43.46
C GLN A 127 39.29 -2.84 41.99
N MET A 128 39.95 -3.97 41.73
CA MET A 128 40.15 -4.48 40.37
C MET A 128 38.85 -5.00 39.74
N ALA A 129 37.98 -5.63 40.54
CA ALA A 129 36.66 -6.05 40.11
C ALA A 129 35.77 -4.84 39.77
N ALA A 130 35.79 -3.79 40.59
CA ALA A 130 35.07 -2.55 40.31
C ALA A 130 35.58 -1.84 39.06
N SER A 131 36.91 -1.81 38.84
CA SER A 131 37.53 -1.27 37.63
C SER A 131 37.12 -2.04 36.38
N LEU A 132 37.13 -3.37 36.42
CA LEU A 132 36.67 -4.21 35.31
C LEU A 132 35.18 -4.00 35.00
N GLN A 133 34.35 -3.90 36.04
CA GLN A 133 32.92 -3.63 35.90
C GLN A 133 32.66 -2.24 35.31
N ALA A 134 33.40 -1.20 35.74
CA ALA A 134 33.32 0.12 35.16
C ALA A 134 33.72 0.13 33.67
N GLN A 135 34.77 -0.60 33.30
CA GLN A 135 35.20 -0.76 31.91
C GLN A 135 34.12 -1.45 31.06
N GLN A 136 33.50 -2.52 31.56
CA GLN A 136 32.40 -3.21 30.87
C GLN A 136 31.18 -2.30 30.71
N GLN A 137 30.85 -1.51 31.73
CA GLN A 137 29.77 -0.54 31.67
C GLN A 137 30.03 0.56 30.63
N LEU A 138 31.29 0.99 30.44
CA LEU A 138 31.66 1.93 29.39
C LEU A 138 31.43 1.34 27.99
N PHE A 139 31.87 0.10 27.74
CA PHE A 139 31.62 -0.58 26.47
C PHE A 139 30.13 -0.80 26.21
N PHE A 140 29.38 -1.19 27.23
CA PHE A 140 27.92 -1.36 27.12
C PHE A 140 27.22 -0.04 26.78
N ARG A 141 27.58 1.06 27.46
CA ARG A 141 27.05 2.40 27.18
C ARG A 141 27.40 2.88 25.77
N ALA A 142 28.65 2.69 25.33
CA ALA A 142 29.09 3.06 23.99
C ALA A 142 28.31 2.29 22.90
N ASN A 143 28.13 0.97 23.08
CA ASN A 143 27.31 0.16 22.19
C ASN A 143 25.86 0.63 22.16
N LYS A 144 25.29 0.99 23.32
CA LYS A 144 23.90 1.47 23.39
C LYS A 144 23.69 2.82 22.68
N ILE A 145 24.64 3.75 22.81
CA ILE A 145 24.60 5.04 22.10
C ILE A 145 24.63 4.81 20.58
N GLN A 146 25.50 3.91 20.14
CA GLN A 146 25.66 3.59 18.72
C GLN A 146 24.44 2.86 18.14
N GLU A 147 23.84 1.94 18.90
CA GLU A 147 22.57 1.30 18.56
C GLU A 147 21.47 2.36 18.42
N ASN A 148 21.30 3.24 19.41
CA ASN A 148 20.30 4.30 19.39
C ASN A 148 20.47 5.25 18.18
N ALA A 149 21.71 5.64 17.85
CA ALA A 149 22.00 6.47 16.69
C ALA A 149 21.66 5.77 15.37
N THR A 150 21.89 4.45 15.30
CA THR A 150 21.52 3.64 14.13
C THR A 150 20.00 3.51 14.01
N THR A 151 19.29 3.25 15.10
CA THR A 151 17.82 3.21 15.13
C THR A 151 17.23 4.55 14.68
N ALA A 152 17.73 5.67 15.21
CA ALA A 152 17.30 7.00 14.79
C ALA A 152 17.54 7.25 13.29
N SER A 153 18.67 6.78 12.75
CA SER A 153 18.98 6.84 11.31
C SER A 153 17.93 6.11 10.46
N TYR A 154 17.50 4.91 10.89
CA TYR A 154 16.43 4.16 10.22
C TYR A 154 15.08 4.87 10.28
N GLU A 155 14.69 5.40 11.43
CA GLU A 155 13.40 6.11 11.58
C GLU A 155 13.33 7.35 10.69
N VAL A 156 14.42 8.13 10.61
CA VAL A 156 14.48 9.27 9.70
C VAL A 156 14.42 8.81 8.23
N ALA A 157 15.13 7.74 7.86
CA ALA A 157 15.09 7.21 6.49
C ALA A 157 13.69 6.70 6.11
N LYS A 158 12.99 6.04 7.04
CA LYS A 158 11.60 5.61 6.89
C LYS A 158 10.68 6.81 6.63
N LEU A 159 10.81 7.88 7.42
CA LEU A 159 10.04 9.11 7.23
C LEU A 159 10.32 9.77 5.87
N ILE A 160 11.59 9.82 5.44
CA ILE A 160 11.97 10.32 4.10
C ILE A 160 11.24 9.53 3.01
N ALA A 161 11.25 8.19 3.09
CA ALA A 161 10.56 7.35 2.12
C ALA A 161 9.04 7.59 2.13
N GLN A 162 8.40 7.50 3.30
CA GLN A 162 6.94 7.64 3.47
C GLN A 162 6.39 8.97 2.94
N HIS A 163 7.18 10.03 2.99
CA HIS A 163 6.79 11.36 2.51
C HIS A 163 7.31 11.68 1.11
N GLY A 164 7.86 10.69 0.40
CA GLY A 164 8.37 10.80 -0.96
C GLY A 164 9.52 11.80 -1.11
N LYS A 165 10.31 12.03 -0.05
CA LYS A 165 11.37 13.04 -0.03
C LYS A 165 12.64 12.54 -0.74
N PRO A 166 13.45 13.45 -1.32
CA PRO A 166 14.77 13.11 -1.83
C PRO A 166 15.65 12.46 -0.77
N PHE A 167 16.44 11.45 -1.15
CA PHE A 167 17.36 10.80 -0.22
C PHE A 167 18.43 11.75 0.34
N SER A 168 18.76 12.81 -0.41
CA SER A 168 19.66 13.88 0.03
C SER A 168 19.10 14.73 1.16
N ASP A 169 17.79 14.70 1.42
CA ASP A 169 17.18 15.46 2.52
C ASP A 169 17.71 15.00 3.88
N GLY A 170 18.23 13.77 3.99
CA GLY A 170 18.89 13.29 5.19
C GLY A 170 20.05 14.20 5.65
N ASP A 171 20.84 14.74 4.71
CA ASP A 171 21.94 15.65 5.03
C ASP A 171 21.42 16.98 5.59
N PHE A 172 20.35 17.52 5.00
CA PHE A 172 19.70 18.75 5.49
C PHE A 172 19.05 18.54 6.86
N ILE A 173 18.33 17.43 7.05
CA ILE A 173 17.72 17.06 8.34
C ILE A 173 18.80 16.95 9.42
N LYS A 174 19.95 16.33 9.11
CA LYS A 174 21.08 16.25 10.05
C LYS A 174 21.61 17.63 10.44
N GLN A 175 21.74 18.55 9.48
CA GLN A 175 22.16 19.93 9.76
C GLN A 175 21.17 20.64 10.70
N CYS A 176 19.87 20.51 10.44
CA CYS A 176 18.83 21.06 11.31
C CYS A 176 18.92 20.51 12.74
N LEU A 177 19.02 19.18 12.88
CA LEU A 177 19.14 18.53 14.19
C LEU A 177 20.36 19.05 14.96
N ILE A 178 21.54 19.08 14.32
CA ILE A 178 22.77 19.57 14.96
C ILE A 178 22.61 21.03 15.41
N LYS A 179 22.04 21.92 14.57
CA LYS A 179 21.86 23.33 14.92
C LYS A 179 20.92 23.54 16.10
N VAL A 180 19.83 22.78 16.17
CA VAL A 180 18.90 22.81 17.31
C VAL A 180 19.59 22.29 18.58
N THR A 181 20.30 21.16 18.49
CA THR A 181 21.01 20.56 19.63
C THR A 181 22.14 21.44 20.14
N GLU A 182 22.87 22.13 19.26
CA GLU A 182 23.92 23.10 19.64
C GLU A 182 23.41 24.22 20.56
N ILE A 183 22.12 24.57 20.45
CA ILE A 183 21.48 25.64 21.25
C ILE A 183 20.79 25.06 22.48
N MET A 184 19.99 24.00 22.31
CA MET A 184 19.11 23.50 23.37
C MET A 184 19.76 22.46 24.28
N CYS A 185 20.67 21.63 23.76
CA CYS A 185 21.32 20.55 24.50
C CYS A 185 22.79 20.38 24.05
N PRO A 186 23.67 21.37 24.29
CA PRO A 186 25.05 21.36 23.78
C PRO A 186 25.85 20.11 24.17
N GLU A 187 25.56 19.54 25.34
CA GLU A 187 26.18 18.32 25.87
C GLU A 187 25.83 17.05 25.08
N LYS A 188 24.80 17.11 24.21
CA LYS A 188 24.33 16.00 23.38
C LYS A 188 24.70 16.11 21.91
N VAL A 189 25.38 17.19 21.49
CA VAL A 189 25.72 17.43 20.08
C VAL A 189 26.44 16.25 19.42
N GLN A 190 27.35 15.59 20.15
CA GLN A 190 28.08 14.44 19.60
C GLN A 190 27.18 13.24 19.31
N ASP A 191 26.16 12.99 20.14
CA ASP A 191 25.20 11.90 19.95
C ASP A 191 24.45 12.09 18.60
N PHE A 192 24.05 13.32 18.28
CA PHE A 192 23.39 13.66 17.01
C PHE A 192 24.35 13.66 15.81
N LYS A 193 25.61 14.04 16.00
CA LYS A 193 26.65 13.91 14.95
C LYS A 193 26.86 12.45 14.55
N ASN A 194 26.72 11.51 15.49
CA ASN A 194 26.87 10.08 15.24
C ASN A 194 25.70 9.48 14.42
N VAL A 195 24.55 10.15 14.36
CA VAL A 195 23.42 9.73 13.52
C VAL A 195 23.80 9.89 12.04
N SER A 196 23.92 8.78 11.32
CA SER A 196 24.32 8.78 9.90
C SER A 196 23.10 9.00 9.00
N LEU A 197 23.07 10.10 8.24
CA LEU A 197 21.94 10.47 7.37
C LEU A 197 22.39 10.91 5.97
N SER A 198 23.60 10.52 5.55
CA SER A 198 24.03 10.80 4.17
C SER A 198 23.07 10.18 3.16
N ARG A 199 22.98 10.76 1.96
CA ARG A 199 22.20 10.18 0.85
C ARG A 199 22.35 8.66 0.72
N ASN A 200 23.59 8.15 0.73
CA ASN A 200 23.88 6.72 0.57
C ASN A 200 23.46 5.91 1.81
N THR A 201 23.56 6.49 2.99
CA THR A 201 23.02 5.87 4.21
C THR A 201 21.51 5.72 4.10
N VAL A 202 20.80 6.80 3.77
CA VAL A 202 19.33 6.77 3.63
C VAL A 202 18.88 5.71 2.63
N VAL A 203 19.53 5.62 1.47
CA VAL A 203 19.26 4.56 0.47
C VAL A 203 19.39 3.17 1.08
N ARG A 204 20.54 2.86 1.71
CA ARG A 204 20.77 1.54 2.33
C ARG A 204 19.77 1.23 3.44
N ARG A 205 19.39 2.24 4.25
CA ARG A 205 18.39 2.05 5.30
C ARG A 205 17.03 1.69 4.70
N ILE A 206 16.62 2.35 3.61
CA ILE A 206 15.38 2.03 2.89
C ILE A 206 15.44 0.64 2.25
N GLU A 207 16.58 0.27 1.64
CA GLU A 207 16.82 -1.08 1.11
C GLU A 207 16.60 -2.16 2.19
N ASP A 208 17.21 -1.99 3.37
CA ASP A 208 17.06 -2.93 4.49
C ASP A 208 15.61 -3.00 5.02
N LEU A 209 14.95 -1.84 5.17
CA LEU A 209 13.56 -1.77 5.61
C LEU A 209 12.64 -2.49 4.62
N SER A 210 12.81 -2.21 3.32
CA SER A 210 12.06 -2.86 2.24
C SER A 210 12.29 -4.38 2.23
N ALA A 211 13.53 -4.84 2.38
CA ALA A 211 13.87 -6.25 2.42
C ALA A 211 13.22 -6.96 3.62
N ASN A 212 13.27 -6.35 4.81
CA ASN A 212 12.61 -6.89 6.00
C ASN A 212 11.09 -6.97 5.83
N LEU A 213 10.46 -5.93 5.29
CA LEU A 213 9.02 -5.90 5.00
C LEU A 213 8.64 -6.98 3.97
N LYS A 214 9.46 -7.18 2.93
CA LYS A 214 9.22 -8.22 1.92
C LYS A 214 9.32 -9.62 2.52
N LEU A 215 10.26 -9.86 3.45
CA LEU A 215 10.35 -11.12 4.19
C LEU A 215 9.13 -11.35 5.09
N GLN A 216 8.71 -10.34 5.86
CA GLN A 216 7.50 -10.45 6.70
C GLN A 216 6.24 -10.75 5.86
N LEU A 217 6.10 -10.10 4.71
CA LEU A 217 5.00 -10.37 3.78
C LEU A 217 5.07 -11.80 3.24
N LYS A 218 6.28 -12.30 2.92
CA LYS A 218 6.49 -13.68 2.46
C LYS A 218 6.10 -14.70 3.53
N ASP A 219 6.46 -14.45 4.79
CA ASP A 219 6.09 -15.33 5.90
C ASP A 219 4.57 -15.37 6.10
N LYS A 220 3.90 -14.21 6.03
CA LYS A 220 2.43 -14.11 6.06
C LYS A 220 1.78 -14.80 4.85
N ALA A 221 2.35 -14.65 3.66
CA ALA A 221 1.84 -15.21 2.42
C ALA A 221 1.69 -16.74 2.47
N CYS A 222 2.59 -17.43 3.17
CA CYS A 222 2.52 -18.87 3.38
C CYS A 222 1.27 -19.30 4.18
N ALA A 223 0.75 -18.43 5.05
CA ALA A 223 -0.35 -18.70 5.95
C ALA A 223 -1.73 -18.31 5.39
N PHE A 224 -1.80 -17.63 4.24
CA PHE A 224 -3.10 -17.25 3.67
C PHE A 224 -3.90 -18.48 3.25
N ASP A 225 -5.19 -18.49 3.56
CA ASP A 225 -6.14 -19.45 3.02
C ASP A 225 -6.57 -19.06 1.61
N PHE A 226 -6.82 -17.76 1.42
CA PHE A 226 -7.10 -17.15 0.14
C PHE A 226 -6.38 -15.82 0.02
N TYR A 227 -6.07 -15.46 -1.23
CA TYR A 227 -5.65 -14.11 -1.57
C TYR A 227 -6.24 -13.66 -2.90
N SER A 228 -6.23 -12.36 -3.13
CA SER A 228 -6.50 -11.76 -4.43
C SER A 228 -5.44 -10.71 -4.78
N ILE A 229 -5.40 -10.33 -6.05
CA ILE A 229 -4.52 -9.28 -6.53
C ILE A 229 -5.31 -8.13 -7.15
N ALA A 230 -4.84 -6.90 -6.92
CA ALA A 230 -5.26 -5.72 -7.65
C ALA A 230 -4.08 -5.25 -8.51
N CYS A 231 -4.32 -5.15 -9.82
CA CYS A 231 -3.31 -4.77 -10.79
C CYS A 231 -3.75 -3.51 -11.52
N ASP A 232 -2.84 -2.55 -11.63
CA ASP A 232 -3.09 -1.30 -12.35
C ASP A 232 -1.80 -0.84 -13.00
N GLU A 233 -1.91 -0.24 -14.19
CA GLU A 233 -0.78 0.22 -15.00
C GLU A 233 -0.84 1.73 -15.15
N SER A 234 0.28 2.40 -14.95
CA SER A 234 0.40 3.82 -15.28
C SER A 234 1.76 4.12 -15.86
N THR A 235 1.83 5.12 -16.73
CA THR A 235 3.09 5.58 -17.31
C THR A 235 3.77 6.59 -16.40
N ASP A 236 5.05 6.39 -16.11
CA ASP A 236 5.85 7.32 -15.31
C ASP A 236 6.38 8.53 -16.11
N ALA A 237 7.08 9.43 -15.43
CA ALA A 237 7.64 10.65 -16.05
C ALA A 237 8.73 10.39 -17.11
N THR A 238 9.16 9.15 -17.28
CA THR A 238 10.14 8.69 -18.28
C THR A 238 9.50 7.86 -19.39
N ASP A 239 8.17 7.90 -19.51
CA ASP A 239 7.37 7.14 -20.48
C ASP A 239 7.48 5.61 -20.33
N ILE A 240 7.91 5.13 -19.15
CA ILE A 240 7.96 3.70 -18.82
C ILE A 240 6.65 3.31 -18.15
N ALA A 241 6.01 2.24 -18.65
CA ALA A 241 4.83 1.68 -18.02
C ALA A 241 5.23 0.98 -16.71
N GLN A 242 4.56 1.35 -15.62
CA GLN A 242 4.76 0.81 -14.29
C GLN A 242 3.51 0.04 -13.89
N LEU A 243 3.66 -1.28 -13.74
CA LEU A 243 2.62 -2.17 -13.25
C LEU A 243 2.75 -2.29 -11.73
N LEU A 244 1.70 -1.90 -11.01
CA LEU A 244 1.59 -2.15 -9.57
C LEU A 244 0.76 -3.40 -9.34
N ILE A 245 1.26 -4.29 -8.49
CA ILE A 245 0.56 -5.50 -8.08
C ILE A 245 0.39 -5.43 -6.56
N PHE A 246 -0.84 -5.23 -6.10
CA PHE A 246 -1.19 -5.30 -4.70
C PHE A 246 -1.78 -6.67 -4.36
N LEU A 247 -1.45 -7.16 -3.16
CA LEU A 247 -1.94 -8.41 -2.60
C LEU A 247 -2.91 -8.09 -1.45
N ARG A 248 -4.04 -8.79 -1.40
CA ARG A 248 -4.91 -8.88 -0.22
C ARG A 248 -5.06 -10.35 0.14
N GLY A 249 -4.53 -10.76 1.28
CA GLY A 249 -4.58 -12.14 1.77
C GLY A 249 -5.26 -12.24 3.13
N VAL A 250 -5.93 -13.35 3.39
CA VAL A 250 -6.61 -13.63 4.67
C VAL A 250 -6.07 -14.94 5.23
N ASP A 251 -5.61 -14.92 6.48
CA ASP A 251 -5.12 -16.10 7.19
C ASP A 251 -6.24 -16.84 7.96
N ASP A 252 -5.87 -17.92 8.65
CA ASP A 252 -6.82 -18.74 9.39
C ASP A 252 -7.54 -17.98 10.53
N ASN A 253 -6.89 -16.94 11.06
CA ASN A 253 -7.42 -16.07 12.11
C ASN A 253 -8.25 -14.92 11.56
N PHE A 254 -8.64 -14.93 10.28
CA PHE A 254 -9.36 -13.83 9.63
C PHE A 254 -8.57 -12.51 9.58
N CYS A 255 -7.25 -12.56 9.80
CA CYS A 255 -6.41 -11.37 9.68
C CYS A 255 -6.18 -11.05 8.20
N CYS A 256 -6.73 -9.91 7.77
CA CYS A 256 -6.53 -9.40 6.42
C CYS A 256 -5.20 -8.65 6.32
N THR A 257 -4.37 -9.03 5.36
CA THR A 257 -3.10 -8.36 5.04
C THR A 257 -3.19 -7.78 3.63
N GLU A 258 -3.05 -6.45 3.52
CA GLU A 258 -3.01 -5.71 2.25
C GLU A 258 -1.66 -5.04 2.06
N GLU A 259 -0.87 -5.48 1.08
CA GLU A 259 0.48 -4.99 0.88
C GLU A 259 0.86 -4.94 -0.61
N LEU A 260 1.83 -4.09 -0.95
CA LEU A 260 2.42 -4.07 -2.29
C LEU A 260 3.17 -5.39 -2.52
N LEU A 261 2.73 -6.21 -3.48
CA LEU A 261 3.42 -7.45 -3.84
C LEU A 261 4.71 -7.12 -4.58
N ASP A 262 4.60 -6.43 -5.70
CA ASP A 262 5.75 -5.91 -6.45
C ASP A 262 5.35 -4.74 -7.36
N MET A 263 6.36 -4.03 -7.85
CA MET A 263 6.24 -3.02 -8.89
C MET A 263 7.13 -3.43 -10.06
N MET A 264 6.53 -3.57 -11.24
CA MET A 264 7.18 -4.11 -12.43
C MET A 264 7.25 -3.03 -13.51
N SER A 265 8.46 -2.67 -13.91
CA SER A 265 8.68 -1.72 -15.02
C SER A 265 8.66 -2.45 -16.36
N LEU A 266 7.63 -2.18 -17.16
CA LEU A 266 7.44 -2.76 -18.50
C LEU A 266 8.12 -1.85 -19.53
N LYS A 267 9.33 -2.23 -19.96
CA LYS A 267 10.19 -1.40 -20.83
C LYS A 267 9.96 -1.60 -22.32
N GLY A 268 9.19 -2.62 -22.70
CA GLY A 268 8.88 -2.97 -24.07
C GLY A 268 7.42 -2.71 -24.38
N THR A 269 6.66 -3.78 -24.57
CA THR A 269 5.21 -3.75 -24.80
C THR A 269 4.43 -3.93 -23.50
N THR A 270 3.17 -3.52 -23.51
CA THR A 270 2.20 -3.68 -22.42
C THR A 270 1.05 -4.59 -22.86
N THR A 271 1.36 -5.67 -23.58
CA THR A 271 0.33 -6.64 -23.96
C THR A 271 -0.11 -7.42 -22.72
N GLY A 272 -1.32 -8.00 -22.75
CA GLY A 272 -1.79 -8.81 -21.63
C GLY A 272 -0.86 -9.98 -21.28
N LYS A 273 -0.09 -10.48 -22.25
CA LYS A 273 0.92 -11.52 -22.03
C LYS A 273 2.10 -10.99 -21.21
N ASP A 274 2.63 -9.82 -21.58
CA ASP A 274 3.75 -9.18 -20.86
C ASP A 274 3.37 -8.91 -19.39
N ILE A 275 2.14 -8.42 -19.18
CA ILE A 275 1.60 -8.15 -17.85
C ILE A 275 1.40 -9.47 -17.08
N PHE A 276 0.89 -10.53 -17.72
CA PHE A 276 0.73 -11.84 -17.10
C PHE A 276 2.07 -12.46 -16.68
N GLU A 277 3.11 -12.35 -17.52
CA GLU A 277 4.46 -12.83 -17.18
C GLU A 277 5.02 -12.06 -15.97
N ALA A 278 4.84 -10.73 -15.92
CA ALA A 278 5.23 -9.92 -14.77
C ALA A 278 4.47 -10.29 -13.48
N VAL A 279 3.16 -10.53 -13.57
CA VAL A 279 2.35 -11.02 -12.44
C VAL A 279 2.81 -12.40 -12.00
N SER A 280 3.10 -13.30 -12.94
CA SER A 280 3.56 -14.65 -12.64
C SER A 280 4.89 -14.64 -11.92
N GLU A 281 5.85 -13.83 -12.38
CA GLU A 281 7.13 -13.65 -11.70
C GLU A 281 6.94 -13.17 -10.26
N ALA A 282 6.07 -12.17 -10.04
CA ALA A 282 5.81 -11.61 -8.71
C ALA A 282 5.19 -12.65 -7.75
N VAL A 283 4.21 -13.42 -8.22
CA VAL A 283 3.53 -14.48 -7.45
C VAL A 283 4.52 -15.60 -7.09
N GLU A 284 5.27 -16.09 -8.07
CA GLU A 284 6.22 -17.20 -7.90
C GLU A 284 7.40 -16.82 -6.99
N LYS A 285 7.95 -15.61 -7.14
CA LYS A 285 9.05 -15.09 -6.30
C LYS A 285 8.66 -15.00 -4.82
N MET A 286 7.39 -14.73 -4.55
CA MET A 286 6.83 -14.67 -3.21
C MET A 286 6.41 -16.04 -2.67
N GLY A 287 6.46 -17.09 -3.48
CA GLY A 287 6.05 -18.44 -3.08
C GLY A 287 4.54 -18.57 -2.86
N LEU A 288 3.75 -17.68 -3.46
CA LEU A 288 2.30 -17.72 -3.38
C LEU A 288 1.76 -18.87 -4.23
N LYS A 289 0.81 -19.60 -3.66
CA LYS A 289 0.19 -20.76 -4.31
C LYS A 289 -0.93 -20.31 -5.26
N TRP A 290 -0.91 -20.76 -6.51
CA TRP A 290 -1.89 -20.33 -7.51
C TRP A 290 -3.31 -20.80 -7.18
N GLU A 291 -3.47 -21.98 -6.58
CA GLU A 291 -4.76 -22.54 -6.18
C GLU A 291 -5.48 -21.74 -5.07
N LYS A 292 -4.75 -20.88 -4.35
CA LYS A 292 -5.29 -19.98 -3.32
C LYS A 292 -5.64 -18.59 -3.83
N LEU A 293 -5.26 -18.24 -5.07
CA LEU A 293 -5.66 -16.98 -5.69
C LEU A 293 -7.13 -17.06 -6.09
N CYS A 294 -7.97 -16.24 -5.49
CA CYS A 294 -9.42 -16.29 -5.71
C CYS A 294 -10.00 -15.07 -6.43
N GLY A 295 -9.18 -14.04 -6.71
CA GLY A 295 -9.64 -12.84 -7.39
C GLY A 295 -8.53 -12.05 -8.07
N VAL A 296 -8.87 -11.41 -9.18
CA VAL A 296 -8.01 -10.45 -9.89
C VAL A 296 -8.84 -9.21 -10.24
N THR A 297 -8.38 -8.04 -9.80
CA THR A 297 -9.04 -6.75 -10.04
C THR A 297 -8.18 -5.84 -10.89
N THR A 298 -8.75 -5.24 -11.95
CA THR A 298 -8.01 -4.42 -12.91
C THR A 298 -8.76 -3.15 -13.31
N ASP A 299 -8.10 -2.21 -13.98
CA ASP A 299 -8.67 -0.95 -14.51
C ASP A 299 -9.61 -1.12 -15.71
N GLY A 300 -9.78 -2.36 -16.20
CA GLY A 300 -10.63 -2.66 -17.35
C GLY A 300 -9.98 -2.51 -18.71
N ALA A 301 -8.70 -2.14 -18.80
CA ALA A 301 -8.01 -1.97 -20.09
C ALA A 301 -8.03 -3.28 -20.92
N PRO A 302 -8.07 -3.22 -22.27
CA PRO A 302 -8.11 -4.43 -23.10
C PRO A 302 -6.96 -5.42 -22.86
N ALA A 303 -5.76 -4.91 -22.55
CA ALA A 303 -4.60 -5.73 -22.17
C ALA A 303 -4.81 -6.47 -20.84
N MET A 304 -5.63 -5.93 -19.94
CA MET A 304 -5.95 -6.52 -18.64
C MET A 304 -7.11 -7.51 -18.74
N THR A 305 -8.20 -7.13 -19.43
CA THR A 305 -9.50 -7.85 -19.37
C THR A 305 -9.87 -8.64 -20.63
N GLY A 306 -9.08 -8.54 -21.70
CA GLY A 306 -9.35 -9.25 -22.95
C GLY A 306 -9.62 -10.75 -22.74
N GLU A 307 -10.68 -11.27 -23.35
CA GLU A 307 -11.24 -12.60 -23.02
C GLU A 307 -10.23 -13.75 -23.18
N ARG A 308 -9.36 -13.69 -24.20
CA ARG A 308 -8.35 -14.73 -24.49
C ARG A 308 -6.92 -14.30 -24.21
N LYS A 309 -6.62 -13.02 -24.42
CA LYS A 309 -5.26 -12.47 -24.36
C LYS A 309 -5.06 -11.44 -23.25
N GLY A 310 -6.10 -11.16 -22.47
CA GLY A 310 -6.01 -10.26 -21.32
C GLY A 310 -5.34 -10.95 -20.14
N MET A 311 -4.55 -10.20 -19.37
CA MET A 311 -3.82 -10.70 -18.22
C MET A 311 -4.74 -11.43 -17.22
N ALA A 312 -5.88 -10.84 -16.85
CA ALA A 312 -6.82 -11.42 -15.89
C ALA A 312 -7.37 -12.79 -16.36
N SER A 313 -7.58 -12.94 -17.67
CA SER A 313 -8.04 -14.20 -18.26
C SER A 313 -6.96 -15.29 -18.17
N MET A 314 -5.70 -14.94 -18.41
CA MET A 314 -4.57 -15.87 -18.28
C MET A 314 -4.29 -16.24 -16.82
N VAL A 315 -4.43 -15.29 -15.89
CA VAL A 315 -4.39 -15.56 -14.44
C VAL A 315 -5.47 -16.57 -14.06
N CYS A 316 -6.73 -16.36 -14.44
CA CYS A 316 -7.81 -17.31 -14.14
C CYS A 316 -7.58 -18.69 -14.76
N ALA A 317 -7.04 -18.76 -15.98
CA ALA A 317 -6.65 -20.03 -16.59
C ALA A 317 -5.58 -20.77 -15.77
N LYS A 318 -4.52 -20.06 -15.36
CA LYS A 318 -3.44 -20.62 -14.53
C LYS A 318 -3.92 -21.09 -13.15
N VAL A 319 -4.81 -20.32 -12.51
CA VAL A 319 -5.46 -20.70 -11.24
C VAL A 319 -6.25 -21.99 -11.41
N LYS A 320 -7.05 -22.08 -12.48
CA LYS A 320 -7.85 -23.26 -12.79
C LYS A 320 -6.99 -24.50 -13.06
N GLU A 321 -5.90 -24.37 -13.80
CA GLU A 321 -4.91 -25.44 -14.01
C GLU A 321 -4.27 -25.91 -12.70
N SER A 322 -4.17 -25.03 -11.71
CA SER A 322 -3.61 -25.33 -10.39
C SER A 322 -4.65 -25.90 -9.41
N GLY A 323 -5.93 -26.01 -9.82
CA GLY A 323 -7.01 -26.54 -8.98
C GLY A 323 -7.74 -25.49 -8.14
N GLY A 324 -7.53 -24.19 -8.41
CA GLY A 324 -8.27 -23.10 -7.78
C GLY A 324 -9.38 -22.53 -8.67
N GLU A 325 -10.06 -21.52 -8.16
CA GLU A 325 -11.05 -20.74 -8.91
C GLU A 325 -10.92 -19.25 -8.57
N ALA A 326 -10.76 -18.41 -9.60
CA ALA A 326 -10.60 -16.97 -9.45
C ALA A 326 -11.66 -16.19 -10.22
N VAL A 327 -12.19 -15.14 -9.57
CA VAL A 327 -13.10 -14.19 -10.20
C VAL A 327 -12.34 -13.01 -10.79
N ARG A 328 -12.78 -12.51 -11.94
CA ARG A 328 -12.26 -11.29 -12.56
C ARG A 328 -13.18 -10.14 -12.21
N MET A 329 -12.62 -9.06 -11.69
CA MET A 329 -13.36 -7.84 -11.40
C MET A 329 -12.71 -6.65 -12.12
N HIS A 330 -13.56 -5.81 -12.69
CA HIS A 330 -13.17 -4.50 -13.18
C HIS A 330 -13.40 -3.50 -12.04
N CYS A 331 -12.37 -2.74 -11.70
CA CYS A 331 -12.37 -1.74 -10.65
C CYS A 331 -13.65 -0.89 -10.65
N ILE A 332 -14.39 -0.95 -9.55
CA ILE A 332 -15.70 -0.31 -9.42
C ILE A 332 -15.65 1.21 -9.65
N ILE A 333 -14.52 1.84 -9.31
CA ILE A 333 -14.28 3.28 -9.49
C ILE A 333 -14.06 3.61 -10.98
N HIS A 334 -13.28 2.79 -11.69
CA HIS A 334 -13.08 2.96 -13.13
C HIS A 334 -14.38 2.73 -13.90
N GLN A 335 -15.17 1.72 -13.52
CA GLN A 335 -16.50 1.50 -14.08
C GLN A 335 -17.44 2.70 -13.88
N GLU A 336 -17.51 3.24 -12.65
CA GLU A 336 -18.30 4.44 -12.36
C GLU A 336 -17.86 5.64 -13.19
N ALA A 337 -16.55 5.87 -13.31
CA ALA A 337 -16.00 6.94 -14.12
C ALA A 337 -16.34 6.77 -15.62
N LEU A 338 -16.42 5.53 -16.12
CA LEU A 338 -16.86 5.23 -17.48
C LEU A 338 -18.36 5.49 -17.68
N CYS A 339 -19.20 5.13 -16.71
CA CYS A 339 -20.63 5.50 -16.72
C CYS A 339 -20.79 7.02 -16.73
N ALA A 340 -20.06 7.75 -15.89
CA ALA A 340 -20.15 9.19 -15.82
C ALA A 340 -19.78 9.90 -17.15
N LYS A 341 -18.87 9.30 -17.95
CA LYS A 341 -18.51 9.82 -19.27
C LYS A 341 -19.65 9.78 -20.29
N THR A 342 -20.70 8.97 -20.07
CA THR A 342 -21.85 8.91 -20.99
C THR A 342 -22.88 10.02 -20.77
N VAL A 343 -22.71 10.85 -19.72
CA VAL A 343 -23.55 12.02 -19.49
C VAL A 343 -23.30 13.05 -20.60
N GLN A 344 -24.19 13.08 -21.60
CA GLN A 344 -24.09 13.94 -22.79
C GLN A 344 -24.64 15.34 -22.53
N LEU A 345 -23.77 16.26 -22.08
CA LEU A 345 -24.02 17.71 -22.04
C LEU A 345 -22.76 18.48 -22.47
N GLY A 346 -22.23 18.11 -23.63
CA GLY A 346 -20.99 18.65 -24.18
C GLY A 346 -21.00 20.17 -24.33
N ASP A 347 -22.12 20.75 -24.76
CA ASP A 347 -22.23 22.21 -24.99
C ASP A 347 -22.03 23.00 -23.69
N VAL A 348 -22.70 22.60 -22.61
CA VAL A 348 -22.54 23.21 -21.28
C VAL A 348 -21.11 23.08 -20.79
N MET A 349 -20.55 21.86 -20.82
CA MET A 349 -19.19 21.61 -20.36
C MET A 349 -18.15 22.39 -21.16
N ASN A 350 -18.31 22.45 -22.48
CA ASN A 350 -17.40 23.19 -23.36
C ASN A 350 -17.43 24.69 -23.05
N THR A 351 -18.61 25.27 -22.83
CA THR A 351 -18.74 26.69 -22.46
C THR A 351 -18.12 26.96 -21.09
N VAL A 352 -18.38 26.12 -20.09
CA VAL A 352 -17.79 26.24 -18.74
C VAL A 352 -16.26 26.15 -18.81
N VAL A 353 -15.72 25.13 -19.47
CA VAL A 353 -14.26 24.94 -19.58
C VAL A 353 -13.60 26.09 -20.34
N LYS A 354 -14.18 26.53 -21.47
CA LYS A 354 -13.67 27.69 -22.22
C LYS A 354 -13.64 28.94 -21.35
N THR A 355 -14.70 29.19 -20.59
CA THR A 355 -14.80 30.36 -19.72
C THR A 355 -13.77 30.33 -18.60
N VAL A 356 -13.66 29.21 -17.91
CA VAL A 356 -12.64 29.01 -16.86
C VAL A 356 -11.23 29.17 -17.43
N ASN A 357 -10.96 28.65 -18.63
CA ASN A 357 -9.68 28.81 -19.30
C ASN A 357 -9.40 30.27 -19.66
N ILE A 358 -10.38 31.07 -20.09
CA ILE A 358 -10.19 32.50 -20.35
C ILE A 358 -9.74 33.22 -19.07
N ILE A 359 -10.39 32.94 -17.94
CA ILE A 359 -10.06 33.56 -16.64
C ILE A 359 -8.67 33.13 -16.18
N ARG A 360 -8.34 31.84 -16.31
CA ARG A 360 -7.13 31.26 -15.72
C ARG A 360 -5.89 31.24 -16.61
N ALA A 361 -6.03 31.31 -17.94
CA ALA A 361 -4.89 31.19 -18.85
C ALA A 361 -3.94 32.40 -18.82
N ARG A 362 -4.42 33.57 -18.36
CA ARG A 362 -3.60 34.79 -18.26
C ARG A 362 -3.47 35.21 -16.81
N GLY A 363 -2.24 35.25 -16.28
CA GLY A 363 -1.97 35.60 -14.89
C GLY A 363 -2.41 37.01 -14.48
N LEU A 364 -2.62 37.93 -15.43
CA LEU A 364 -3.26 39.22 -15.16
C LEU A 364 -4.77 39.06 -14.93
N TYR A 365 -5.50 38.42 -15.86
CA TYR A 365 -6.94 38.17 -15.73
C TYR A 365 -7.28 37.38 -14.47
N HIS A 366 -6.47 36.38 -14.12
CA HIS A 366 -6.68 35.58 -12.92
C HIS A 366 -6.57 36.41 -11.64
N ARG A 367 -5.52 37.26 -11.52
CA ARG A 367 -5.34 38.16 -10.38
C ARG A 367 -6.43 39.22 -10.30
N GLU A 368 -6.83 39.79 -11.44
CA GLU A 368 -7.92 40.76 -11.50
C GLU A 368 -9.27 40.13 -11.09
N PHE A 369 -9.53 38.89 -11.50
CA PHE A 369 -10.73 38.15 -11.10
C PHE A 369 -10.72 37.82 -9.61
N GLN A 370 -9.59 37.38 -9.05
CA GLN A 370 -9.47 37.13 -7.60
C GLN A 370 -9.68 38.40 -6.78
N ALA A 371 -9.14 39.54 -7.23
CA ALA A 371 -9.36 40.84 -6.60
C ALA A 371 -10.85 41.21 -6.67
N PHE A 372 -11.47 41.09 -7.85
CA PHE A 372 -12.90 41.33 -8.03
C PHE A 372 -13.77 40.47 -7.10
N LEU A 373 -13.50 39.16 -6.99
CA LEU A 373 -14.22 38.26 -6.09
C LEU A 373 -14.08 38.65 -4.61
N SER A 374 -12.91 39.14 -4.22
CA SER A 374 -12.68 39.66 -2.87
C SER A 374 -13.42 40.96 -2.61
N ASP A 375 -13.56 41.82 -3.63
CA ASP A 375 -14.24 43.11 -3.52
C ASP A 375 -15.77 42.95 -3.41
N VAL A 376 -16.33 41.89 -4.00
CA VAL A 376 -17.77 41.58 -3.96
C VAL A 376 -18.17 40.58 -2.86
N ASP A 377 -17.24 40.17 -2.01
CA ASP A 377 -17.43 39.16 -0.94
C ASP A 377 -18.08 37.86 -1.45
N ALA A 378 -17.58 37.35 -2.58
CA ALA A 378 -18.13 36.16 -3.23
C ALA A 378 -17.96 34.88 -2.38
N GLU A 379 -18.87 33.90 -2.56
CA GLU A 379 -18.86 32.60 -1.85
C GLU A 379 -17.51 31.86 -1.99
N TYR A 380 -16.84 32.02 -3.14
CA TYR A 380 -15.53 31.45 -3.40
C TYR A 380 -14.55 32.52 -3.87
N GLY A 381 -13.33 32.48 -3.36
CA GLY A 381 -12.26 33.41 -3.77
C GLY A 381 -11.56 33.08 -5.10
N ASP A 382 -11.91 31.98 -5.79
CA ASP A 382 -11.31 31.62 -7.09
C ASP A 382 -12.05 30.50 -7.82
N VAL A 383 -12.00 30.47 -9.16
CA VAL A 383 -12.44 29.32 -10.00
C VAL A 383 -11.40 28.20 -10.05
N LEU A 384 -11.85 26.95 -10.13
CA LEU A 384 -10.97 25.78 -10.26
C LEU A 384 -10.48 25.59 -11.69
N TYR A 385 -9.19 25.31 -11.91
CA TYR A 385 -8.67 24.95 -13.24
C TYR A 385 -9.20 23.59 -13.63
N HIS A 386 -9.64 23.45 -14.86
CA HIS A 386 -10.01 22.15 -15.40
C HIS A 386 -8.76 21.37 -15.81
N SER A 387 -8.54 20.21 -15.20
CA SER A 387 -7.70 19.16 -15.79
C SER A 387 -8.61 18.09 -16.36
N ASP A 388 -8.46 17.75 -17.64
CA ASP A 388 -9.28 16.74 -18.35
C ASP A 388 -9.28 15.34 -17.71
N VAL A 389 -8.45 15.12 -16.70
CA VAL A 389 -7.99 13.80 -16.25
C VAL A 389 -8.97 13.13 -15.27
N ARG A 390 -9.90 13.82 -14.59
CA ARG A 390 -10.78 13.20 -13.57
C ARG A 390 -12.21 13.76 -13.51
N TRP A 391 -13.21 12.87 -13.45
CA TRP A 391 -14.63 13.25 -13.33
C TRP A 391 -14.92 14.07 -12.05
N LEU A 392 -14.29 13.71 -10.92
CA LEU A 392 -14.37 14.48 -9.67
C LEU A 392 -14.01 15.98 -9.84
N SER A 393 -13.00 16.28 -10.67
CA SER A 393 -12.64 17.68 -10.96
C SER A 393 -13.69 18.39 -11.81
N ARG A 394 -14.38 17.68 -12.72
CA ARG A 394 -15.45 18.26 -13.56
C ARG A 394 -16.62 18.73 -12.72
N GLY A 395 -17.15 17.88 -11.83
CA GLY A 395 -18.26 18.28 -10.97
C GLY A 395 -17.89 19.42 -10.01
N SER A 396 -16.64 19.45 -9.53
CA SER A 396 -16.15 20.56 -8.68
C SER A 396 -16.06 21.88 -9.45
N VAL A 397 -15.61 21.84 -10.70
CA VAL A 397 -15.56 23.01 -11.60
C VAL A 397 -16.98 23.51 -11.89
N LEU A 398 -17.91 22.61 -12.23
CA LEU A 398 -19.31 22.94 -12.50
C LEU A 398 -19.99 23.61 -11.31
N GLN A 399 -19.88 23.00 -10.12
CA GLN A 399 -20.46 23.55 -8.90
C GLN A 399 -19.96 24.98 -8.65
N ARG A 400 -18.65 25.19 -8.77
CA ARG A 400 -18.07 26.51 -8.50
C ARG A 400 -18.43 27.53 -9.57
N PHE A 401 -18.48 27.11 -10.84
CA PHE A 401 -18.94 27.97 -11.93
C PHE A 401 -20.40 28.40 -11.72
N TYR A 402 -21.27 27.47 -11.29
CA TYR A 402 -22.67 27.76 -11.02
C TYR A 402 -22.86 28.74 -9.85
N SER A 403 -22.11 28.57 -8.76
CA SER A 403 -22.13 29.51 -7.62
C SER A 403 -21.65 30.91 -8.01
N LEU A 404 -20.59 31.00 -8.82
CA LEU A 404 -19.99 32.28 -9.24
C LEU A 404 -20.59 32.85 -10.54
N ARG A 405 -21.74 32.34 -11.00
CA ARG A 405 -22.26 32.67 -12.34
C ARG A 405 -22.50 34.17 -12.54
N SER A 406 -23.00 34.86 -11.52
CA SER A 406 -23.31 36.29 -11.57
C SER A 406 -22.03 37.12 -11.66
N GLU A 407 -21.04 36.76 -10.84
CA GLU A 407 -19.71 37.37 -10.76
C GLU A 407 -18.93 37.15 -12.06
N ILE A 408 -18.99 35.94 -12.60
CA ILE A 408 -18.38 35.58 -13.88
C ILE A 408 -18.98 36.41 -15.01
N ASP A 409 -20.31 36.52 -15.07
CA ASP A 409 -21.00 37.32 -16.10
C ASP A 409 -20.60 38.80 -16.02
N GLN A 410 -20.60 39.38 -14.82
CA GLN A 410 -20.21 40.77 -14.60
C GLN A 410 -18.75 41.02 -15.02
N PHE A 411 -17.82 40.20 -14.51
CA PHE A 411 -16.40 40.35 -14.82
C PHE A 411 -16.12 40.24 -16.33
N LEU A 412 -16.76 39.28 -17.01
CA LEU A 412 -16.58 39.09 -18.44
C LEU A 412 -17.17 40.24 -19.27
N LYS A 413 -18.29 40.83 -18.85
CA LYS A 413 -18.85 42.06 -19.45
C LYS A 413 -17.88 43.24 -19.32
N GLU A 414 -17.30 43.45 -18.14
CA GLU A 414 -16.29 44.51 -17.90
C GLU A 414 -15.04 44.31 -18.77
N LYS A 415 -14.67 43.05 -19.04
CA LYS A 415 -13.55 42.70 -19.93
C LYS A 415 -13.93 42.68 -21.42
N GLY A 416 -15.13 43.12 -21.80
CA GLY A 416 -15.60 43.18 -23.19
C GLY A 416 -15.81 41.82 -23.85
N ARG A 417 -16.10 40.78 -23.07
CA ARG A 417 -16.30 39.38 -23.52
C ARG A 417 -17.57 38.77 -22.93
N PRO A 418 -18.77 39.34 -23.18
CA PRO A 418 -20.00 38.88 -22.56
C PRO A 418 -20.27 37.40 -22.85
N LEU A 419 -20.78 36.67 -21.85
CA LEU A 419 -21.14 35.25 -21.97
C LEU A 419 -22.66 35.13 -22.10
N HIS A 420 -23.15 35.08 -23.34
CA HIS A 420 -24.59 35.11 -23.64
C HIS A 420 -25.35 33.93 -23.05
N GLU A 421 -24.70 32.77 -22.89
CA GLU A 421 -25.28 31.56 -22.29
C GLU A 421 -25.76 31.78 -20.86
N LEU A 422 -25.12 32.66 -20.07
CA LEU A 422 -25.56 32.99 -18.71
C LEU A 422 -26.85 33.84 -18.68
N SER A 423 -27.25 34.38 -19.82
CA SER A 423 -28.53 35.08 -19.99
C SER A 423 -29.64 34.18 -20.54
N ASP A 424 -29.34 32.94 -20.95
CA ASP A 424 -30.31 31.98 -21.47
C ASP A 424 -30.85 31.07 -20.34
N PRO A 425 -32.12 31.21 -19.92
CA PRO A 425 -32.69 30.38 -18.85
C PRO A 425 -32.71 28.88 -19.19
N LEU A 426 -32.84 28.52 -20.47
CA LEU A 426 -32.83 27.12 -20.90
C LEU A 426 -31.43 26.53 -20.79
N TRP A 427 -30.39 27.29 -21.11
CA TRP A 427 -29.00 26.87 -20.89
C TRP A 427 -28.67 26.79 -19.40
N LEU A 428 -29.11 27.76 -18.58
CA LEU A 428 -28.95 27.72 -17.13
C LEU A 428 -29.60 26.48 -16.52
N SER A 429 -30.75 26.04 -17.04
CA SER A 429 -31.38 24.80 -16.58
C SER A 429 -30.55 23.55 -16.92
N ASP A 430 -29.89 23.51 -18.08
CA ASP A 430 -29.00 22.40 -18.44
C ASP A 430 -27.75 22.41 -17.53
N LEU A 431 -27.19 23.59 -17.25
CA LEU A 431 -26.08 23.75 -16.32
C LEU A 431 -26.46 23.27 -14.93
N ALA A 432 -27.61 23.71 -14.41
CA ALA A 432 -28.08 23.38 -13.07
C ALA A 432 -28.34 21.87 -12.90
N PHE A 433 -29.01 21.25 -13.88
CA PHE A 433 -29.19 19.79 -13.92
C PHE A 433 -27.84 19.05 -13.89
N LEU A 434 -26.87 19.51 -14.67
CA LEU A 434 -25.55 18.88 -14.74
C LEU A 434 -24.77 19.04 -13.43
N VAL A 435 -24.85 20.20 -12.78
CA VAL A 435 -24.26 20.45 -11.45
C VAL A 435 -24.79 19.43 -10.45
N ASP A 436 -26.10 19.27 -10.34
CA ASP A 436 -26.73 18.34 -9.40
C ASP A 436 -26.41 16.87 -9.73
N LEU A 437 -26.49 16.46 -11.00
CA LEU A 437 -26.17 15.09 -11.41
C LEU A 437 -24.70 14.74 -11.15
N THR A 438 -23.79 15.66 -11.48
CA THR A 438 -22.35 15.46 -11.21
C THR A 438 -22.04 15.45 -9.72
N HIS A 439 -22.78 16.20 -8.90
CA HIS A 439 -22.69 16.12 -7.45
C HIS A 439 -23.06 14.72 -6.92
N HIS A 440 -24.15 14.14 -7.42
CA HIS A 440 -24.56 12.77 -7.05
C HIS A 440 -23.50 11.73 -7.46
N LEU A 441 -22.96 11.82 -8.68
CA LEU A 441 -21.88 10.94 -9.14
C LEU A 441 -20.61 11.11 -8.31
N ASN A 442 -20.21 12.33 -8.00
CA ASN A 442 -19.05 12.61 -7.13
C ASN A 442 -19.24 12.03 -5.73
N THR A 443 -20.46 12.06 -5.20
CA THR A 443 -20.79 11.46 -3.90
C THR A 443 -20.64 9.94 -3.95
N LEU A 444 -21.14 9.29 -5.00
CA LEU A 444 -20.90 7.85 -5.21
C LEU A 444 -19.41 7.56 -5.29
N ASN A 445 -18.67 8.26 -6.16
CA ASN A 445 -17.25 8.05 -6.37
C ASN A 445 -16.44 8.15 -5.06
N LYS A 446 -16.74 9.16 -4.21
CA LYS A 446 -16.13 9.29 -2.87
C LYS A 446 -16.42 8.09 -1.97
N ASN A 447 -17.64 7.55 -2.00
CA ASN A 447 -18.01 6.36 -1.20
C ASN A 447 -17.35 5.08 -1.72
N LEU A 448 -16.98 5.03 -3.01
CA LEU A 448 -16.24 3.90 -3.60
C LEU A 448 -14.72 3.96 -3.33
N GLN A 449 -14.23 5.11 -2.87
CA GLN A 449 -12.83 5.31 -2.47
C GLN A 449 -12.62 4.94 -1.01
N GLY A 450 -11.42 4.48 -0.68
CA GLY A 450 -11.04 4.12 0.68
C GLY A 450 -10.12 2.90 0.71
N LYS A 451 -9.35 2.79 1.78
CA LYS A 451 -8.56 1.58 2.05
C LYS A 451 -9.46 0.53 2.73
N GLU A 452 -9.09 -0.75 2.61
CA GLU A 452 -9.74 -1.85 3.35
C GLU A 452 -11.24 -2.04 3.10
N GLN A 453 -11.77 -1.49 1.99
CA GLN A 453 -13.15 -1.67 1.60
C GLN A 453 -13.39 -3.12 1.15
N LEU A 454 -14.43 -3.75 1.69
CA LEU A 454 -14.91 -5.06 1.26
C LEU A 454 -15.82 -4.92 0.03
N VAL A 455 -15.79 -5.92 -0.85
CA VAL A 455 -16.64 -5.95 -2.07
C VAL A 455 -18.13 -5.68 -1.79
N PRO A 456 -18.77 -6.29 -0.76
CA PRO A 456 -20.17 -5.99 -0.43
C PRO A 456 -20.47 -4.52 -0.15
N HIS A 457 -19.57 -3.80 0.54
CA HIS A 457 -19.77 -2.39 0.86
C HIS A 457 -19.76 -1.54 -0.41
N LEU A 458 -18.78 -1.79 -1.29
CA LEU A 458 -18.68 -1.13 -2.59
C LEU A 458 -19.91 -1.41 -3.47
N TYR A 459 -20.32 -2.67 -3.53
CA TYR A 459 -21.50 -3.09 -4.31
C TYR A 459 -22.81 -2.49 -3.77
N ALA A 460 -22.94 -2.35 -2.45
CA ALA A 460 -24.10 -1.72 -1.82
C ALA A 460 -24.23 -0.24 -2.21
N HIS A 461 -23.13 0.52 -2.24
CA HIS A 461 -23.13 1.90 -2.71
C HIS A 461 -23.57 2.03 -4.17
N MET A 462 -23.08 1.13 -5.04
CA MET A 462 -23.51 1.07 -6.44
C MET A 462 -25.00 0.75 -6.56
N LYS A 463 -25.49 -0.30 -5.88
CA LYS A 463 -26.93 -0.67 -5.92
C LYS A 463 -27.83 0.47 -5.44
N ALA A 464 -27.45 1.13 -4.35
CA ALA A 464 -28.17 2.30 -3.84
C ALA A 464 -28.22 3.42 -4.88
N PHE A 465 -27.13 3.66 -5.61
CA PHE A 465 -27.10 4.66 -6.68
C PHE A 465 -28.01 4.30 -7.86
N CYS A 466 -28.02 3.05 -8.30
CA CYS A 466 -28.95 2.58 -9.34
C CYS A 466 -30.43 2.78 -8.94
N VAL A 467 -30.77 2.54 -7.66
CA VAL A 467 -32.11 2.82 -7.13
C VAL A 467 -32.41 4.32 -7.14
N LYS A 468 -31.44 5.18 -6.76
CA LYS A 468 -31.59 6.63 -6.85
C LYS A 468 -31.81 7.11 -8.29
N LEU A 469 -31.08 6.57 -9.28
CA LEU A 469 -31.28 6.92 -10.69
C LEU A 469 -32.71 6.61 -11.16
N ARG A 470 -33.27 5.45 -10.78
CA ARG A 470 -34.69 5.12 -11.10
C ARG A 470 -35.68 6.09 -10.46
N LEU A 471 -35.40 6.50 -9.22
CA LEU A 471 -36.20 7.54 -8.54
C LEU A 471 -36.10 8.87 -9.27
N PHE A 472 -34.89 9.30 -9.64
CA PHE A 472 -34.64 10.56 -10.36
C PHE A 472 -35.35 10.56 -11.71
N GLU A 473 -35.29 9.46 -12.46
CA GLU A 473 -36.01 9.29 -13.71
C GLU A 473 -37.53 9.50 -13.52
N THR A 474 -38.10 8.85 -12.51
CA THR A 474 -39.53 8.94 -12.19
C THR A 474 -39.95 10.36 -11.77
N GLN A 475 -39.13 11.02 -10.95
CA GLN A 475 -39.39 12.38 -10.48
C GLN A 475 -39.24 13.41 -11.61
N LEU A 476 -38.19 13.33 -12.42
CA LEU A 476 -38.01 14.21 -13.58
C LEU A 476 -39.15 14.03 -14.60
N ARG A 477 -39.65 12.80 -14.80
CA ARG A 477 -40.86 12.53 -15.59
C ARG A 477 -42.13 13.22 -15.07
N SER A 478 -42.17 13.60 -13.80
CA SER A 478 -43.27 14.36 -13.19
C SER A 478 -42.94 15.84 -12.95
N PHE A 479 -41.85 16.37 -13.54
CA PHE A 479 -41.31 17.71 -13.27
C PHE A 479 -40.99 17.97 -11.80
N ASN A 480 -40.68 16.91 -11.06
CA ASN A 480 -40.25 17.00 -9.67
C ASN A 480 -38.71 17.02 -9.62
N ALA A 481 -38.15 18.17 -9.23
CA ALA A 481 -36.70 18.37 -9.07
C ALA A 481 -36.25 18.29 -7.60
N ALA A 482 -36.96 17.55 -6.73
CA ALA A 482 -36.68 17.48 -5.29
C ALA A 482 -35.23 17.07 -4.93
N HIS A 483 -34.56 16.29 -5.78
CA HIS A 483 -33.16 15.88 -5.59
C HIS A 483 -32.17 16.61 -6.52
N PHE A 484 -32.63 17.68 -7.17
CA PHE A 484 -31.87 18.55 -8.05
C PHE A 484 -32.07 19.99 -7.60
N PRO A 485 -31.44 20.42 -6.49
CA PRO A 485 -31.68 21.74 -5.89
C PRO A 485 -31.29 22.91 -6.81
N ALA A 486 -30.17 22.85 -7.52
CA ALA A 486 -29.78 23.88 -8.48
C ALA A 486 -30.81 23.94 -9.62
N LEU A 487 -31.24 22.79 -10.12
CA LEU A 487 -32.28 22.76 -11.15
C LEU A 487 -33.59 23.35 -10.61
N SER A 488 -34.00 22.98 -9.39
CA SER A 488 -35.21 23.49 -8.75
C SER A 488 -35.18 25.02 -8.60
N GLU A 489 -34.03 25.60 -8.27
CA GLU A 489 -33.82 27.05 -8.22
C GLU A 489 -34.12 27.69 -9.58
N ILE A 490 -33.51 27.20 -10.66
CA ILE A 490 -33.71 27.72 -12.02
C ILE A 490 -35.14 27.47 -12.52
N MET A 491 -35.71 26.30 -12.24
CA MET A 491 -37.09 25.94 -12.62
C MET A 491 -38.13 26.88 -12.04
N SER A 492 -37.88 27.45 -10.85
CA SER A 492 -38.81 28.40 -10.23
C SER A 492 -38.91 29.72 -10.99
N ALA A 493 -37.91 30.06 -11.80
CA ALA A 493 -37.82 31.31 -12.54
C ALA A 493 -38.28 31.21 -14.02
N ILE A 494 -38.62 30.02 -14.52
CA ILE A 494 -38.92 29.78 -15.94
C ILE A 494 -40.36 29.27 -16.13
N PRO A 495 -41.11 29.74 -17.14
CA PRO A 495 -42.42 29.19 -17.49
C PRO A 495 -42.39 27.68 -17.75
N LYS A 496 -43.37 26.93 -17.20
CA LYS A 496 -43.45 25.47 -17.34
C LYS A 496 -43.52 24.97 -18.80
N ALA A 497 -44.04 25.79 -19.72
CA ALA A 497 -44.17 25.41 -21.14
C ALA A 497 -42.80 25.19 -21.80
N ASP A 498 -41.82 26.04 -21.50
CA ASP A 498 -40.47 26.00 -22.09
C ASP A 498 -39.62 24.85 -21.54
N LEU A 499 -39.96 24.34 -20.34
CA LEU A 499 -39.25 23.22 -19.71
C LEU A 499 -39.65 21.84 -20.22
N SER A 500 -40.75 21.74 -20.97
CA SER A 500 -41.25 20.45 -21.44
C SER A 500 -40.25 19.71 -22.34
N ALA A 501 -39.56 20.42 -23.23
CA ALA A 501 -38.52 19.85 -24.07
C ALA A 501 -37.25 19.48 -23.29
N LYS A 502 -36.91 20.22 -22.22
CA LYS A 502 -35.74 19.94 -21.36
C LYS A 502 -35.95 18.70 -20.49
N LYS A 503 -37.18 18.48 -20.04
CA LYS A 503 -37.55 17.30 -19.26
C LYS A 503 -37.17 16.00 -19.94
N GLU A 504 -37.60 15.81 -21.20
CA GLU A 504 -37.31 14.57 -21.93
C GLU A 504 -35.80 14.35 -22.12
N LYS A 505 -35.05 15.45 -22.33
CA LYS A 505 -33.59 15.42 -22.35
C LYS A 505 -32.99 14.93 -21.03
N TYR A 506 -33.42 15.46 -19.88
CA TYR A 506 -32.90 15.04 -18.57
C TYR A 506 -33.25 13.59 -18.24
N VAL A 507 -34.50 13.19 -18.51
CA VAL A 507 -34.94 11.81 -18.35
C VAL A 507 -34.09 10.88 -19.21
N SER A 508 -33.87 11.22 -20.49
CA SER A 508 -33.03 10.43 -21.39
C SER A 508 -31.59 10.27 -20.88
N VAL A 509 -30.99 11.34 -20.34
CA VAL A 509 -29.64 11.28 -19.71
C VAL A 509 -29.62 10.32 -18.53
N ILE A 510 -30.61 10.39 -17.62
CA ILE A 510 -30.69 9.49 -16.46
C ILE A 510 -30.92 8.04 -16.90
N THR A 511 -31.81 7.79 -17.87
CA THR A 511 -32.06 6.45 -18.42
C THR A 511 -30.80 5.88 -19.07
N SER A 512 -30.08 6.68 -19.86
CA SER A 512 -28.82 6.23 -20.49
C SER A 512 -27.75 5.91 -19.44
N LEU A 513 -27.62 6.75 -18.41
CA LEU A 513 -26.70 6.52 -17.30
C LEU A 513 -27.04 5.22 -16.56
N LEU A 514 -28.32 5.01 -16.23
CA LEU A 514 -28.79 3.79 -15.56
C LEU A 514 -28.51 2.54 -16.41
N THR A 515 -28.73 2.59 -17.73
CA THR A 515 -28.38 1.49 -18.65
C THR A 515 -26.89 1.15 -18.59
N GLU A 516 -26.02 2.17 -18.62
CA GLU A 516 -24.57 1.96 -18.52
C GLU A 516 -24.17 1.35 -17.16
N PHE A 517 -24.77 1.80 -16.05
CA PHE A 517 -24.55 1.18 -14.74
C PHE A 517 -25.00 -0.29 -14.72
N ASN A 518 -26.15 -0.63 -15.30
CA ASN A 518 -26.59 -2.02 -15.34
C ASN A 518 -25.71 -2.90 -16.26
N GLN A 519 -25.13 -2.32 -17.32
CA GLN A 519 -24.30 -3.05 -18.27
C GLN A 519 -22.87 -3.25 -17.77
N ARG A 520 -22.25 -2.22 -17.18
CA ARG A 520 -20.82 -2.27 -16.82
C ARG A 520 -20.57 -3.16 -15.61
N PHE A 521 -21.40 -3.05 -14.58
CA PHE A 521 -21.21 -3.73 -13.29
C PHE A 521 -21.71 -5.18 -13.27
N GLN A 522 -21.82 -5.82 -14.44
CA GLN A 522 -22.27 -7.21 -14.57
C GLN A 522 -21.33 -8.20 -13.88
N ASP A 523 -20.04 -7.89 -13.80
CA ASP A 523 -19.06 -8.69 -13.08
C ASP A 523 -19.38 -8.81 -11.58
N PHE A 524 -19.86 -7.74 -10.94
CA PHE A 524 -20.35 -7.81 -9.56
C PHE A 524 -21.67 -8.58 -9.45
N SER A 525 -22.54 -8.49 -10.47
CA SER A 525 -23.79 -9.25 -10.51
C SER A 525 -23.56 -10.76 -10.60
N VAL A 526 -22.48 -11.20 -11.26
CA VAL A 526 -22.10 -12.62 -11.34
C VAL A 526 -21.86 -13.21 -9.95
N ILE A 527 -21.26 -12.43 -9.04
CA ILE A 527 -20.95 -12.87 -7.67
C ILE A 527 -21.97 -12.35 -6.63
N GLU A 528 -23.15 -11.90 -7.06
CA GLU A 528 -24.11 -11.26 -6.16
C GLU A 528 -24.64 -12.22 -5.09
N LYS A 529 -24.77 -13.51 -5.42
CA LYS A 529 -25.23 -14.53 -4.46
C LYS A 529 -24.21 -14.71 -3.34
N GLU A 530 -22.94 -14.79 -3.70
CA GLU A 530 -21.80 -14.92 -2.80
C GLU A 530 -21.66 -13.69 -1.90
N ILE A 531 -21.85 -12.48 -2.48
CA ILE A 531 -21.90 -11.22 -1.74
C ILE A 531 -23.04 -11.26 -0.71
N LYS A 532 -24.26 -11.63 -1.11
CA LYS A 532 -25.42 -11.68 -0.21
C LYS A 532 -25.23 -12.71 0.91
N LEU A 533 -24.70 -13.88 0.59
CA LEU A 533 -24.39 -14.92 1.58
C LEU A 533 -23.36 -14.43 2.62
N PHE A 534 -22.38 -13.64 2.18
CA PHE A 534 -21.38 -13.07 3.09
C PHE A 534 -21.88 -11.85 3.87
N SER A 535 -22.71 -10.97 3.28
CA SER A 535 -23.13 -9.73 3.96
C SER A 535 -24.40 -9.89 4.80
N THR A 536 -25.27 -10.81 4.41
CA THR A 536 -26.62 -10.98 4.98
C THR A 536 -27.03 -12.45 5.01
N PRO A 537 -26.22 -13.36 5.60
CA PRO A 537 -26.50 -14.81 5.59
C PRO A 537 -27.88 -15.15 6.15
N PHE A 538 -28.39 -14.39 7.14
CA PHE A 538 -29.70 -14.61 7.77
C PHE A 538 -30.93 -14.28 6.92
N LEU A 539 -30.74 -13.71 5.72
CA LEU A 539 -31.81 -13.33 4.80
C LEU A 539 -31.75 -14.06 3.46
N VAL A 540 -30.77 -14.95 3.29
CA VAL A 540 -30.58 -15.71 2.06
C VAL A 540 -31.40 -16.99 2.12
N ASP A 541 -32.06 -17.33 1.01
CA ASP A 541 -32.72 -18.62 0.87
C ASP A 541 -31.65 -19.72 0.73
N ALA A 542 -31.68 -20.71 1.64
CA ALA A 542 -30.73 -21.80 1.65
C ALA A 542 -30.80 -22.65 0.38
N GLU A 543 -31.95 -22.73 -0.29
CA GLU A 543 -32.10 -23.48 -1.55
C GLU A 543 -31.34 -22.83 -2.72
N GLU A 544 -31.06 -21.53 -2.64
CA GLU A 544 -30.37 -20.78 -3.71
C GLU A 544 -28.84 -20.78 -3.61
N VAL A 545 -28.29 -21.38 -2.54
CA VAL A 545 -26.87 -21.42 -2.20
C VAL A 545 -26.23 -22.75 -2.65
N GLU A 546 -24.91 -22.77 -2.84
CA GLU A 546 -24.14 -23.98 -3.14
C GLU A 546 -24.49 -25.12 -2.17
N GLU A 547 -24.77 -26.31 -2.69
CA GLU A 547 -25.23 -27.49 -1.94
C GLU A 547 -24.37 -27.80 -0.71
N SER A 548 -23.05 -27.59 -0.81
CA SER A 548 -22.10 -27.84 0.28
C SER A 548 -22.31 -26.93 1.49
N LEU A 549 -22.82 -25.71 1.28
CA LEU A 549 -22.99 -24.67 2.32
C LEU A 549 -24.40 -24.69 2.96
N GLN A 550 -25.38 -25.35 2.33
CA GLN A 550 -26.79 -25.23 2.72
C GLN A 550 -27.05 -25.66 4.17
N LEU A 551 -26.48 -26.78 4.60
CA LEU A 551 -26.69 -27.30 5.96
C LEU A 551 -26.07 -26.39 7.03
N GLU A 552 -24.82 -25.94 6.83
CA GLU A 552 -24.17 -24.98 7.74
C GLU A 552 -24.94 -23.65 7.81
N LEU A 553 -25.46 -23.19 6.66
CA LEU A 553 -26.27 -21.97 6.61
C LEU A 553 -27.57 -22.14 7.40
N ILE A 554 -28.30 -23.26 7.24
CA ILE A 554 -29.55 -23.53 7.97
C ILE A 554 -29.29 -23.57 9.49
N GLU A 555 -28.22 -24.25 9.91
CA GLU A 555 -27.84 -24.29 11.33
C GLU A 555 -27.51 -22.88 11.86
N MET A 556 -26.77 -22.09 11.09
CA MET A 556 -26.44 -20.71 11.43
C MET A 556 -27.70 -19.84 11.53
N GLN A 557 -28.62 -19.94 10.57
CA GLN A 557 -29.84 -19.14 10.49
C GLN A 557 -30.82 -19.42 11.64
N CYS A 558 -30.84 -20.66 12.14
CA CYS A 558 -31.66 -21.08 13.27
C CYS A 558 -31.06 -20.71 14.65
N ASP A 559 -29.85 -20.15 14.71
CA ASP A 559 -29.21 -19.72 15.95
C ASP A 559 -29.42 -18.21 16.20
N ASP A 560 -30.33 -17.88 17.12
CA ASP A 560 -30.65 -16.50 17.50
C ASP A 560 -29.46 -15.74 18.11
N SER A 561 -28.51 -16.45 18.75
CA SER A 561 -27.29 -15.86 19.30
C SER A 561 -26.38 -15.40 18.15
N LEU A 562 -26.17 -16.24 17.14
CA LEU A 562 -25.38 -15.87 15.96
C LEU A 562 -26.04 -14.72 15.19
N LYS A 563 -27.37 -14.73 15.06
CA LYS A 563 -28.12 -13.63 14.43
C LYS A 563 -27.90 -12.30 15.16
N SER A 564 -27.90 -12.34 16.49
CA SER A 564 -27.64 -11.16 17.32
C SER A 564 -26.18 -10.70 17.19
N GLN A 565 -25.22 -11.63 17.20
CA GLN A 565 -23.79 -11.32 17.00
C GLN A 565 -23.53 -10.66 15.65
N HIS A 566 -24.14 -11.16 14.56
CA HIS A 566 -24.00 -10.58 13.22
C HIS A 566 -24.46 -9.11 13.15
N GLN A 567 -25.44 -8.71 13.96
CA GLN A 567 -25.90 -7.31 14.01
C GLN A 567 -24.97 -6.40 14.82
N LEU A 568 -24.18 -6.96 15.73
CA LEU A 568 -23.31 -6.22 16.63
C LEU A 568 -21.86 -6.13 16.13
N PHE A 569 -21.39 -7.16 15.45
CA PHE A 569 -20.00 -7.29 15.02
C PHE A 569 -19.79 -6.81 13.59
N SER A 570 -18.55 -6.45 13.26
CA SER A 570 -18.16 -6.31 11.86
C SER A 570 -18.21 -7.67 11.16
N LEU A 571 -18.35 -7.70 9.83
CA LEU A 571 -18.36 -8.97 9.08
C LEU A 571 -17.12 -9.83 9.40
N PRO A 572 -15.86 -9.30 9.37
CA PRO A 572 -14.69 -10.06 9.79
C PRO A 572 -14.80 -10.66 11.19
N ASP A 573 -15.22 -9.87 12.19
CA ASP A 573 -15.28 -10.31 13.58
C ASP A 573 -16.37 -11.38 13.79
N PHE A 574 -17.51 -11.24 13.11
CA PHE A 574 -18.59 -12.23 13.13
C PHE A 574 -18.14 -13.58 12.57
N TYR A 575 -17.53 -13.59 11.38
CA TYR A 575 -17.07 -14.85 10.80
C TYR A 575 -15.90 -15.45 11.58
N GLN A 576 -15.04 -14.62 12.18
CA GLN A 576 -13.98 -15.07 13.08
C GLN A 576 -14.55 -15.75 14.34
N SER A 577 -15.68 -15.28 14.88
CA SER A 577 -16.30 -15.84 16.09
C SER A 577 -17.07 -17.15 15.86
N LEU A 578 -17.35 -17.53 14.61
CA LEU A 578 -18.02 -18.81 14.32
C LEU A 578 -17.19 -20.00 14.77
N ASP A 579 -17.83 -21.02 15.35
CA ASP A 579 -17.15 -22.26 15.70
C ASP A 579 -16.61 -22.97 14.45
N ASN A 580 -15.31 -23.28 14.43
CA ASN A 580 -14.66 -23.85 13.26
C ASN A 580 -15.03 -25.32 13.00
N ALA A 581 -15.45 -26.05 14.02
CA ALA A 581 -15.91 -27.43 13.85
C ALA A 581 -17.33 -27.49 13.30
N LYS A 582 -18.19 -26.51 13.66
CA LYS A 582 -19.57 -26.42 13.18
C LYS A 582 -19.72 -25.71 11.83
N PHE A 583 -18.96 -24.65 11.60
CA PHE A 583 -19.12 -23.80 10.41
C PHE A 583 -17.85 -23.69 9.53
N PRO A 584 -17.13 -24.79 9.22
CA PRO A 584 -15.89 -24.71 8.46
C PRO A 584 -16.07 -24.17 7.03
N LEU A 585 -17.16 -24.51 6.33
CA LEU A 585 -17.40 -24.08 4.96
C LEU A 585 -17.85 -22.62 4.89
N MET A 586 -18.71 -22.18 5.81
CA MET A 586 -19.11 -20.77 5.92
C MET A 586 -17.91 -19.87 6.27
N ARG A 587 -17.03 -20.31 7.17
CA ARG A 587 -15.77 -19.63 7.47
C ARG A 587 -14.87 -19.55 6.23
N ARG A 588 -14.75 -20.65 5.48
CA ARG A 588 -13.97 -20.68 4.23
C ARG A 588 -14.52 -19.72 3.18
N HIS A 589 -15.83 -19.69 2.97
CA HIS A 589 -16.51 -18.75 2.09
C HIS A 589 -16.22 -17.30 2.49
N ALA A 590 -16.33 -17.00 3.78
CA ALA A 590 -16.06 -15.67 4.30
C ALA A 590 -14.62 -15.23 4.07
N LYS A 591 -13.62 -16.09 4.33
CA LYS A 591 -12.21 -15.79 4.03
C LYS A 591 -11.98 -15.49 2.55
N ARG A 592 -12.60 -16.27 1.65
CA ARG A 592 -12.57 -16.01 0.19
C ARG A 592 -13.10 -14.61 -0.11
N MET A 593 -14.30 -14.27 0.36
CA MET A 593 -14.94 -12.97 0.12
C MET A 593 -14.17 -11.80 0.71
N MET A 594 -13.59 -11.96 1.90
CA MET A 594 -12.77 -10.93 2.54
C MET A 594 -11.47 -10.65 1.79
N SER A 595 -10.91 -11.67 1.13
CA SER A 595 -9.65 -11.51 0.40
C SER A 595 -9.81 -10.78 -0.93
N LEU A 596 -11.02 -10.63 -1.48
CA LEU A 596 -11.29 -9.99 -2.77
C LEU A 596 -11.10 -8.47 -2.74
N PHE A 597 -10.51 -7.91 -3.79
CA PHE A 597 -10.52 -6.46 -4.07
C PHE A 597 -11.74 -6.07 -4.90
N GLY A 598 -12.42 -4.95 -4.58
CA GLY A 598 -13.45 -4.38 -5.48
C GLY A 598 -12.96 -3.20 -6.30
N SER A 599 -11.76 -2.69 -6.00
CA SER A 599 -11.19 -1.51 -6.66
C SER A 599 -9.66 -1.58 -6.73
N THR A 600 -9.09 -0.83 -7.66
CA THR A 600 -7.64 -0.55 -7.77
C THR A 600 -7.26 0.77 -7.09
N TYR A 601 -8.10 1.31 -6.20
CA TYR A 601 -7.86 2.59 -5.51
C TYR A 601 -6.48 2.64 -4.82
N ILE A 602 -6.05 1.51 -4.23
CA ILE A 602 -4.74 1.41 -3.59
C ILE A 602 -3.58 1.60 -4.59
N CYS A 603 -3.75 1.15 -5.84
CA CYS A 603 -2.80 1.40 -6.91
C CYS A 603 -2.81 2.87 -7.32
N GLU A 604 -3.97 3.50 -7.48
CA GLU A 604 -4.09 4.94 -7.81
C GLU A 604 -3.43 5.85 -6.77
N GLN A 605 -3.60 5.53 -5.48
CA GLN A 605 -2.92 6.22 -4.38
C GLN A 605 -1.40 6.06 -4.49
N THR A 606 -0.94 4.86 -4.82
CA THR A 606 0.48 4.54 -4.96
C THR A 606 1.09 5.21 -6.19
N PHE A 607 0.38 5.32 -7.32
CA PHE A 607 0.81 6.09 -8.48
C PHE A 607 0.95 7.58 -8.20
N SER A 608 0.08 8.11 -7.34
CA SER A 608 0.21 9.49 -6.87
C SER A 608 1.52 9.67 -6.11
N LEU A 609 1.89 8.74 -5.23
CA LEU A 609 3.19 8.75 -4.53
C LEU A 609 4.38 8.52 -5.49
N LEU A 610 4.23 7.63 -6.47
CA LEU A 610 5.23 7.39 -7.52
C LEU A 610 5.55 8.68 -8.25
N SER A 611 4.53 9.46 -8.63
CA SER A 611 4.69 10.74 -9.33
C SER A 611 5.47 11.79 -8.51
N HIS A 612 5.39 11.73 -7.17
CA HIS A 612 6.21 12.57 -6.29
C HIS A 612 7.67 12.09 -6.21
N ASN A 613 7.88 10.77 -6.16
CA ASN A 613 9.20 10.18 -6.05
C ASN A 613 9.99 10.20 -7.37
N LYS A 614 9.30 10.03 -8.50
CA LYS A 614 9.85 10.09 -9.86
C LYS A 614 9.19 11.23 -10.64
N SER A 615 9.42 12.45 -10.17
CA SER A 615 8.95 13.66 -10.84
C SER A 615 9.88 14.07 -11.98
N ARG A 616 9.48 15.06 -12.79
CA ARG A 616 10.34 15.64 -13.84
C ARG A 616 11.68 16.19 -13.31
N LEU A 617 11.73 16.54 -12.03
CA LEU A 617 12.95 17.02 -11.36
C LEU A 617 13.76 15.88 -10.70
N ARG A 618 13.20 14.66 -10.62
CA ARG A 618 13.78 13.49 -9.95
C ARG A 618 13.58 12.23 -10.80
N THR A 619 14.08 12.20 -12.02
CA THR A 619 13.88 11.06 -12.96
C THR A 619 14.93 9.95 -12.83
N ARG A 620 16.07 10.19 -12.17
CA ARG A 620 17.23 9.29 -12.14
C ARG A 620 17.16 8.14 -11.11
N MET A 621 16.02 7.94 -10.45
CA MET A 621 15.87 6.83 -9.52
C MET A 621 15.79 5.51 -10.28
N THR A 622 16.47 4.47 -9.78
CA THR A 622 16.38 3.12 -10.37
C THR A 622 15.01 2.51 -10.08
N ASP A 623 14.59 1.56 -10.90
CA ASP A 623 13.31 0.84 -10.72
C ASP A 623 13.30 0.09 -9.36
N SER A 624 14.43 -0.49 -8.95
CA SER A 624 14.57 -1.16 -7.63
C SER A 624 14.37 -0.18 -6.47
N HIS A 625 15.09 0.94 -6.47
CA HIS A 625 14.98 1.95 -5.42
C HIS A 625 13.58 2.56 -5.36
N LEU A 626 12.91 2.70 -6.50
CA LEU A 626 11.53 3.14 -6.55
C LEU A 626 10.59 2.11 -5.91
N CYS A 627 10.74 0.82 -6.24
CA CYS A 627 9.95 -0.25 -5.63
C CYS A 627 10.14 -0.29 -4.09
N GLU A 628 11.38 -0.15 -3.63
CA GLU A 628 11.71 -0.14 -2.20
C GLU A 628 11.08 1.05 -1.46
N VAL A 629 11.18 2.26 -2.04
CA VAL A 629 10.53 3.45 -1.48
C VAL A 629 9.03 3.27 -1.43
N LEU A 630 8.40 2.81 -2.51
CA LEU A 630 6.96 2.59 -2.54
C LEU A 630 6.55 1.56 -1.49
N ARG A 631 7.25 0.44 -1.37
CA ARG A 631 6.99 -0.58 -0.34
C ARG A 631 7.01 0.00 1.07
N VAL A 632 8.06 0.74 1.43
CA VAL A 632 8.17 1.39 2.76
C VAL A 632 7.07 2.44 2.97
N SER A 633 6.61 3.08 1.90
CA SER A 633 5.64 4.16 1.98
C SER A 633 4.19 3.71 2.03
N THR A 634 3.88 2.56 1.41
CA THR A 634 2.51 2.04 1.31
C THR A 634 2.20 0.98 2.35
N THR A 635 3.21 0.43 3.03
CA THR A 635 3.03 -0.67 3.97
C THR A 635 2.28 -0.26 5.24
N LYS A 636 1.49 -1.20 5.77
CA LYS A 636 0.93 -1.16 7.13
C LYS A 636 1.75 -2.01 8.09
N LEU A 637 2.62 -2.87 7.59
CA LEU A 637 3.54 -3.65 8.42
C LEU A 637 4.57 -2.73 9.09
N THR A 638 4.99 -3.12 10.29
CA THR A 638 6.06 -2.43 11.00
C THR A 638 7.38 -3.18 10.75
N PRO A 639 8.41 -2.52 10.21
CA PRO A 639 9.73 -3.14 10.08
C PRO A 639 10.25 -3.64 11.43
N ASP A 640 10.78 -4.86 11.48
CA ASP A 640 11.41 -5.38 12.69
C ASP A 640 12.81 -4.78 12.83
N MET A 641 12.84 -3.66 13.53
CA MET A 641 14.08 -2.93 13.82
C MET A 641 15.10 -3.77 14.58
N SER A 642 14.64 -4.66 15.45
CA SER A 642 15.53 -5.52 16.23
C SER A 642 16.25 -6.54 15.34
N ALA A 643 15.52 -7.20 14.44
CA ALA A 643 16.08 -8.14 13.48
C ALA A 643 17.03 -7.43 12.49
N ILE A 644 16.64 -6.25 11.99
CA ILE A 644 17.48 -5.45 11.08
C ILE A 644 18.81 -5.10 11.75
N LEU A 645 18.78 -4.60 12.99
CA LEU A 645 19.99 -4.21 13.72
C LEU A 645 20.89 -5.41 14.06
N GLN A 646 20.30 -6.55 14.45
CA GLN A 646 21.05 -7.77 14.75
C GLN A 646 21.76 -8.34 13.52
N SER A 647 21.12 -8.26 12.34
CA SER A 647 21.69 -8.76 11.08
C SER A 647 22.97 -8.04 10.64
N LYS A 648 23.21 -6.82 11.14
CA LYS A 648 24.29 -5.95 10.69
C LYS A 648 25.65 -6.23 11.35
N GLY A 649 25.71 -6.96 12.47
CA GLY A 649 26.96 -7.40 13.14
C GLY A 649 27.89 -6.30 13.69
N GLN A 650 27.88 -5.10 13.10
CA GLN A 650 28.58 -3.89 13.50
C GLN A 650 27.70 -2.68 13.18
N TYR A 651 27.48 -1.85 14.20
CA TYR A 651 26.73 -0.60 14.05
C TYR A 651 27.61 0.43 13.31
N HIS A 652 27.48 0.52 11.98
CA HIS A 652 28.31 1.42 11.16
C HIS A 652 28.23 2.88 11.62
N CYS A 653 29.31 3.41 12.18
CA CYS A 653 29.61 4.83 12.21
C CYS A 653 30.30 5.21 10.90
N SER A 654 29.84 6.28 10.26
CA SER A 654 30.69 6.99 9.29
C SER A 654 31.87 7.58 10.06
N HIS A 655 33.09 7.27 9.64
CA HIS A 655 34.29 7.98 10.07
C HIS A 655 34.18 9.49 9.83
#